data_AF-A0A2V9NA88-F1
#
_entry.id   AF-A0A2V9NA88-F1
#
_cell.length_a   1.000
_cell.length_b   1.000
_cell.length_c   1.000
_cell.angle_alpha   90.00
_cell.angle_beta   90.00
_cell.angle_gamma   90.00
#
_symmetry.space_group_name_H-M   'P 1'
#
loop_
_entity.id
_entity.type
_entity.pdbx_description
1 polymer ?
#
loop_
_entity_poly.entity_id
_entity_poly.type
_entity_poly.pdbx_seq_one_letter_code
_entity_poly.pdbx_strand_id
1 'polypeptide(L)'
;MKKHQSFLSGALKREFQKDLELFKHFLLLLNNTSPIRNVELMWHEEDEELDPLKAKFKSRVGTGDALVQLQPAGSPGANRNSPSTLFCDLVHGFGAHEEETCARSDVPAKQRCRATGCTQVYGCHVGLTDIAVPVICDGQYLGTLFSGQVLTTPPTPGGFRLVRQTLAGQSHINLTSLEAAYYQVPVVDQAQVSEMVRILELMARYISNSWKRLQLISEFQRKHDRDMSLDRKELASILLSGELGDLQELKSLAYSAGLHRIPERVMVLQIENLRSDVPRRGAGFAPTLNRLSHLVEDFCQSLPDSLATVVRPGEICIFTSHEARNRSHNRISLEEIAESILAKVRSHATASARIGVSEEHRQPTELLKAYQEACAALDSGGAAVSFFSDPKPVKVQPSEVMARLVKAIRHGSGVSSMMREFLALVMPADHSPGEIQQSRALLTWAIEHLALESASIGVEPTRIRSAKEKAIGGVLHSPTAFAACEAFRQFADFISQQTASAFSQREQKIVLAISQLVEEQGAARLTIQQLADSVHLSCGHLSRVFRRTAHMTLEQFLIRQRVELAKRALLDPRLNVAEVAERCGFCNPAYFASVFKKYVKCTPREFASQPQRWEPLGTPLLGSKPAAVSSTRVRGLDTRPDSATQH
;
A
#
# COMPACT_ATOMS: atom_id res chain seq x y z
N MET A 1 6.66 23.31 -7.32
CA MET A 1 5.89 24.15 -6.38
C MET A 1 5.10 23.28 -5.39
N LYS A 2 5.78 22.57 -4.46
CA LYS A 2 5.15 21.95 -3.26
C LYS A 2 4.50 22.97 -2.29
N LYS A 3 4.34 24.23 -2.72
CA LYS A 3 4.08 25.37 -1.86
C LYS A 3 2.60 25.57 -1.55
N HIS A 4 1.64 25.25 -2.42
CA HIS A 4 0.25 25.67 -2.10
C HIS A 4 -0.49 24.81 -1.08
N GLN A 5 -0.43 23.47 -1.14
CA GLN A 5 -0.96 22.61 -0.05
C GLN A 5 -0.12 22.70 1.23
N SER A 6 1.20 22.99 1.14
CA SER A 6 2.07 23.11 2.32
C SER A 6 2.15 24.51 2.92
N PHE A 7 1.68 25.58 2.26
CA PHE A 7 1.85 26.93 2.80
C PHE A 7 0.97 27.16 4.00
N LEU A 8 -0.31 26.77 3.95
CA LEU A 8 -1.24 26.92 5.08
C LEU A 8 -0.89 25.93 6.20
N SER A 9 -0.71 24.65 5.90
CA SER A 9 -0.29 23.66 6.91
C SER A 9 1.09 23.99 7.51
N GLY A 10 2.04 24.47 6.70
CA GLY A 10 3.38 24.83 7.15
C GLY A 10 3.46 26.19 7.84
N ALA A 11 2.71 27.21 7.40
CA ALA A 11 2.59 28.49 8.12
C ALA A 11 1.89 28.30 9.45
N LEU A 12 0.85 27.47 9.49
CA LEU A 12 0.11 27.19 10.72
C LEU A 12 0.90 26.29 11.68
N LYS A 13 1.59 25.26 11.18
CA LYS A 13 2.58 24.51 11.98
C LYS A 13 3.63 25.46 12.55
N ARG A 14 4.10 26.43 11.76
CA ARG A 14 5.03 27.46 12.24
C ARG A 14 4.40 28.42 13.24
N GLU A 15 3.14 28.79 13.08
CA GLU A 15 2.42 29.70 13.97
C GLU A 15 2.12 29.03 15.31
N PHE A 16 1.64 27.79 15.30
CA PHE A 16 1.49 27.00 16.52
C PHE A 16 2.84 26.68 17.17
N GLN A 17 3.89 26.42 16.37
CA GLN A 17 5.24 26.30 16.92
C GLN A 17 5.67 27.63 17.57
N LYS A 18 5.34 28.79 17.00
CA LYS A 18 5.59 30.09 17.64
C LYS A 18 4.79 30.24 18.93
N ASP A 19 3.54 29.79 18.98
CA ASP A 19 2.74 29.79 20.21
C ASP A 19 3.36 28.90 21.28
N LEU A 20 3.88 27.72 20.90
CA LEU A 20 4.58 26.81 21.79
C LEU A 20 5.95 27.35 22.23
N GLU A 21 6.69 28.01 21.36
CA GLU A 21 7.94 28.69 21.71
C GLU A 21 7.68 29.88 22.63
N LEU A 22 6.65 30.69 22.35
CA LEU A 22 6.19 31.77 23.24
C LEU A 22 5.83 31.21 24.61
N PHE A 23 5.12 30.08 24.65
CA PHE A 23 4.78 29.37 25.87
C PHE A 23 6.03 29.02 26.67
N LYS A 24 7.06 28.44 26.05
CA LYS A 24 8.35 28.14 26.71
C LYS A 24 9.05 29.37 27.29
N HIS A 25 9.07 30.48 26.55
CA HIS A 25 9.67 31.73 27.06
C HIS A 25 8.90 32.26 28.27
N PHE A 26 7.58 32.12 28.28
CA PHE A 26 6.75 32.50 29.41
C PHE A 26 6.98 31.58 30.63
N LEU A 27 7.17 30.26 30.42
CA LEU A 27 7.55 29.34 31.50
C LEU A 27 8.86 29.75 32.18
N LEU A 28 9.85 30.18 31.39
CA LEU A 28 11.13 30.68 31.91
C LEU A 28 10.97 31.99 32.68
N LEU A 29 10.14 32.91 32.19
CA LEU A 29 9.83 34.15 32.90
C LEU A 29 9.18 33.85 34.25
N LEU A 30 8.11 33.04 34.26
CA LEU A 30 7.42 32.66 35.50
C LEU A 30 8.36 31.95 36.49
N ASN A 31 9.18 31.03 36.01
CA ASN A 31 10.15 30.33 36.86
C ASN A 31 11.19 31.27 37.47
N ASN A 32 11.46 32.44 36.88
CA ASN A 32 12.44 33.40 37.38
C ASN A 32 11.82 34.57 38.17
N THR A 33 10.55 34.90 37.93
CA THR A 33 9.88 36.08 38.53
C THR A 33 8.85 35.71 39.60
N SER A 34 8.51 34.42 39.74
CA SER A 34 7.54 33.93 40.71
C SER A 34 8.17 32.85 41.62
N PRO A 35 7.67 32.66 42.85
CA PRO A 35 8.12 31.58 43.72
C PRO A 35 7.82 30.18 43.19
N ILE A 36 6.88 30.04 42.24
CA ILE A 36 6.60 28.75 41.59
C ILE A 36 7.80 28.27 40.80
N ARG A 37 8.07 26.98 40.90
CA ARG A 37 9.12 26.31 40.13
C ARG A 37 8.54 25.21 39.28
N ASN A 38 9.32 24.84 38.27
CA ASN A 38 9.07 23.71 37.37
C ASN A 38 7.65 23.64 36.82
N VAL A 39 7.28 24.57 35.93
CA VAL A 39 5.98 24.53 35.25
C VAL A 39 6.07 23.52 34.09
N GLU A 40 5.24 22.50 34.13
CA GLU A 40 5.26 21.39 33.17
C GLU A 40 3.87 21.11 32.59
N LEU A 41 3.76 21.01 31.27
CA LEU A 41 2.58 20.50 30.58
C LEU A 41 2.77 19.01 30.31
N MET A 42 1.89 18.19 30.89
CA MET A 42 1.79 16.76 30.62
C MET A 42 0.57 16.50 29.74
N TRP A 43 0.81 16.06 28.51
CA TRP A 43 -0.26 15.68 27.59
C TRP A 43 -0.95 14.39 28.04
N HIS A 44 -2.18 14.19 27.59
CA HIS A 44 -2.87 12.91 27.75
C HIS A 44 -2.43 11.95 26.63
N GLU A 45 -1.97 10.75 27.00
CA GLU A 45 -1.30 9.82 26.08
C GLU A 45 -2.26 8.92 25.25
N GLU A 46 -3.57 8.95 25.49
CA GLU A 46 -4.49 7.94 24.91
C GLU A 46 -5.05 8.28 23.52
N ASP A 47 -4.70 9.41 22.90
CA ASP A 47 -5.32 9.82 21.64
C ASP A 47 -4.29 10.13 20.52
N GLU A 48 -3.70 9.08 19.95
CA GLU A 48 -2.93 9.19 18.70
C GLU A 48 -3.77 9.75 17.52
N GLU A 49 -5.11 9.71 17.63
CA GLU A 49 -6.04 10.25 16.62
C GLU A 49 -6.30 11.76 16.74
N LEU A 50 -5.96 12.39 17.88
CA LEU A 50 -6.20 13.82 18.10
C LEU A 50 -5.10 14.72 17.56
N ASP A 51 -3.95 14.18 17.17
CA ASP A 51 -2.85 14.96 16.65
C ASP A 51 -3.21 15.54 15.27
N PRO A 52 -3.52 16.85 15.17
CA PRO A 52 -3.91 17.47 13.91
C PRO A 52 -2.74 17.51 12.92
N LEU A 53 -1.51 17.24 13.39
CA LEU A 53 -0.25 17.44 12.69
C LEU A 53 0.52 16.13 12.42
N LYS A 54 0.09 14.99 13.00
CA LYS A 54 0.81 13.71 13.04
C LYS A 54 2.29 13.87 13.45
N ALA A 55 2.59 14.90 14.24
CA ALA A 55 3.90 15.16 14.78
C ALA A 55 3.91 14.53 16.18
N LYS A 56 4.68 13.44 16.36
CA LYS A 56 4.97 12.87 17.68
C LYS A 56 5.48 13.96 18.62
N PHE A 57 4.57 14.64 19.31
CA PHE A 57 4.93 15.60 20.35
C PHE A 57 5.62 14.80 21.46
N LYS A 58 6.64 15.39 22.09
CA LYS A 58 7.13 14.84 23.36
C LYS A 58 5.94 14.83 24.33
N SER A 59 5.74 13.74 25.06
CA SER A 59 4.64 13.57 26.03
C SER A 59 4.66 14.65 27.14
N ARG A 60 5.80 15.32 27.32
CA ARG A 60 6.04 16.39 28.28
C ARG A 60 6.67 17.61 27.60
N VAL A 61 6.19 18.80 27.98
CA VAL A 61 6.80 20.10 27.61
C VAL A 61 6.87 20.96 28.87
N GLY A 62 8.08 21.26 29.36
CA GLY A 62 8.24 21.99 30.62
C GLY A 62 9.39 23.00 30.64
N THR A 63 9.56 23.68 31.78
CA THR A 63 10.65 24.65 32.00
C THR A 63 12.04 24.05 31.75
N GLY A 64 12.24 22.76 32.01
CA GLY A 64 13.48 22.04 31.70
C GLY A 64 13.82 22.01 30.20
N ASP A 65 12.83 21.74 29.32
CA ASP A 65 13.04 21.79 27.87
C ASP A 65 13.41 23.19 27.38
N ALA A 66 12.81 24.23 28.00
CA ALA A 66 13.09 25.62 27.67
C ALA A 66 14.52 26.05 28.07
N LEU A 67 15.03 25.56 29.20
CA LEU A 67 16.40 25.83 29.67
C LEU A 67 17.46 25.18 28.77
N VAL A 68 17.21 23.98 28.23
CA VAL A 68 18.12 23.29 27.30
C VAL A 68 18.26 24.04 25.97
N GLN A 69 17.19 24.65 25.47
CA GLN A 69 17.20 25.40 24.19
C GLN A 69 17.98 26.72 24.26
N LEU A 70 18.17 27.29 25.45
CA LEU A 70 18.95 28.53 25.65
C LEU A 70 20.47 28.29 25.77
N GLN A 71 20.92 27.02 25.83
CA GLN A 71 22.34 26.72 25.90
C GLN A 71 22.99 26.77 24.50
N PRO A 72 24.12 27.47 24.31
CA PRO A 72 24.85 27.45 23.04
C PRO A 72 25.25 26.02 22.66
N ALA A 73 25.03 25.65 21.41
CA ALA A 73 25.44 24.34 20.89
C ALA A 73 26.96 24.18 21.01
N GLY A 74 27.42 23.33 21.95
CA GLY A 74 28.83 22.94 22.06
C GLY A 74 29.53 23.21 23.39
N SER A 75 28.85 23.69 24.44
CA SER A 75 29.46 23.80 25.78
C SER A 75 29.33 22.48 26.55
N PRO A 76 30.42 21.69 26.75
CA PRO A 76 30.36 20.48 27.54
C PRO A 76 30.53 20.85 29.01
N GLY A 77 29.49 20.60 29.81
CA GLY A 77 29.58 20.60 31.27
C GLY A 77 29.88 21.94 31.93
N ALA A 78 28.87 22.79 32.12
CA ALA A 78 28.89 23.82 33.16
C ALA A 78 27.45 24.18 33.59
N ASN A 79 27.14 23.90 34.85
CA ASN A 79 25.92 24.17 35.61
C ASN A 79 24.56 23.74 35.02
N ARG A 80 24.02 22.66 35.60
CA ARG A 80 22.61 22.29 35.54
C ARG A 80 21.78 23.38 36.24
N ASN A 81 21.29 24.37 35.49
CA ASN A 81 20.14 25.15 35.97
C ASN A 81 18.94 24.20 35.92
N SER A 82 18.66 23.52 37.02
CA SER A 82 17.43 22.75 37.15
C SER A 82 16.24 23.69 37.21
N PRO A 83 15.11 23.36 36.54
CA PRO A 83 13.88 24.12 36.69
C PRO A 83 13.25 23.96 38.08
N SER A 84 13.70 22.97 38.86
CA SER A 84 13.21 22.65 40.21
C SER A 84 14.01 23.34 41.31
N THR A 85 13.47 23.34 42.54
CA THR A 85 14.24 23.67 43.74
C THR A 85 15.33 22.61 43.98
N LEU A 86 16.45 23.02 44.58
CA LEU A 86 17.53 22.10 44.97
C LEU A 86 17.02 20.97 45.88
N PHE A 87 16.03 21.26 46.72
CA PHE A 87 15.39 20.26 47.56
C PHE A 87 14.72 19.17 46.71
N CYS A 88 13.87 19.56 45.75
CA CYS A 88 13.22 18.61 44.86
C CYS A 88 14.25 17.83 44.02
N ASP A 89 15.28 18.51 43.48
CA ASP A 89 16.36 17.86 42.72
C ASP A 89 17.04 16.73 43.49
N LEU A 90 17.27 16.92 44.78
CA LEU A 90 17.85 15.90 45.64
C LEU A 90 16.87 14.75 45.90
N VAL A 91 15.56 15.02 46.00
CA VAL A 91 14.51 14.01 46.19
C VAL A 91 14.38 13.09 44.98
N HIS A 92 14.25 13.65 43.77
CA HIS A 92 14.10 12.86 42.54
C HIS A 92 15.44 12.49 41.87
N GLY A 93 16.57 12.74 42.54
CA GLY A 93 17.92 12.40 42.04
C GLY A 93 18.24 13.05 40.69
N PHE A 94 17.91 14.33 40.52
CA PHE A 94 18.02 15.08 39.26
C PHE A 94 17.26 14.43 38.09
N GLY A 95 16.16 13.76 38.40
CA GLY A 95 15.20 13.21 37.44
C GLY A 95 15.29 11.69 37.28
N ALA A 96 16.36 11.06 37.81
CA ALA A 96 16.56 9.62 37.70
C ALA A 96 15.50 8.78 38.44
N HIS A 97 14.86 9.36 39.47
CA HIS A 97 13.87 8.68 40.33
C HIS A 97 12.52 9.40 40.37
N GLU A 98 12.22 10.26 39.40
CA GLU A 98 11.00 11.09 39.38
C GLU A 98 9.70 10.25 39.32
N GLU A 99 9.69 9.16 38.54
CA GLU A 99 8.57 8.21 38.47
C GLU A 99 8.33 7.46 39.78
N GLU A 100 9.38 7.18 40.55
CA GLU A 100 9.29 6.44 41.82
C GLU A 100 8.90 7.35 42.99
N THR A 101 9.07 8.66 42.83
CA THR A 101 8.89 9.70 43.86
C THR A 101 7.67 10.58 43.58
N CYS A 102 7.82 11.60 42.72
CA CYS A 102 6.82 12.63 42.43
C CYS A 102 5.53 12.06 41.84
N ALA A 103 5.61 11.02 41.00
CA ALA A 103 4.43 10.42 40.38
C ALA A 103 3.40 9.89 41.41
N ARG A 104 3.82 9.57 42.64
CA ARG A 104 2.93 9.14 43.72
C ARG A 104 1.86 10.18 44.08
N SER A 105 2.19 11.46 43.94
CA SER A 105 1.26 12.57 44.19
C SER A 105 0.66 13.14 42.91
N ASP A 106 1.44 13.18 41.83
CA ASP A 106 1.05 13.86 40.58
C ASP A 106 0.03 13.04 39.78
N VAL A 107 0.16 11.70 39.76
CA VAL A 107 -0.77 10.82 39.04
C VAL A 107 -2.19 10.89 39.64
N PRO A 108 -2.39 10.75 40.97
CA PRO A 108 -3.70 10.96 41.57
C PRO A 108 -4.27 12.37 41.35
N ALA A 109 -3.41 13.41 41.38
CA ALA A 109 -3.83 14.78 41.10
C ALA A 109 -4.31 14.95 39.66
N LYS A 110 -3.57 14.39 38.68
CA LYS A 110 -3.96 14.32 37.26
C LYS A 110 -5.33 13.68 37.08
N GLN A 111 -5.56 12.54 37.74
CA GLN A 111 -6.84 11.82 37.66
C GLN A 111 -7.99 12.64 38.22
N ARG A 112 -7.80 13.34 39.35
CA ARG A 112 -8.82 14.26 39.90
C ARG A 112 -9.08 15.44 38.97
N CYS A 113 -8.06 16.05 38.37
CA CYS A 113 -8.21 17.08 37.35
C CYS A 113 -9.04 16.59 36.15
N ARG A 114 -8.75 15.39 35.64
CA ARG A 114 -9.49 14.78 34.52
C ARG A 114 -10.95 14.52 34.89
N ALA A 115 -11.21 13.96 36.08
CA ALA A 115 -12.55 13.59 36.51
C ALA A 115 -13.44 14.80 36.85
N THR A 116 -12.86 15.84 37.45
CA THR A 116 -13.61 17.01 37.93
C THR A 116 -13.60 18.17 36.95
N GLY A 117 -12.61 18.26 36.07
CA GLY A 117 -12.34 19.43 35.26
C GLY A 117 -11.85 20.65 36.05
N CYS A 118 -11.52 20.48 37.33
CA CYS A 118 -11.13 21.58 38.23
C CYS A 118 -9.64 21.51 38.64
N THR A 119 -9.05 22.68 38.87
CA THR A 119 -7.71 22.83 39.43
C THR A 119 -7.60 22.15 40.80
N GLN A 120 -6.46 21.49 41.04
CA GLN A 120 -6.15 20.83 42.31
C GLN A 120 -4.93 21.49 42.93
N VAL A 121 -5.08 22.01 44.15
CA VAL A 121 -3.97 22.41 45.02
C VAL A 121 -3.80 21.33 46.07
N TYR A 122 -2.63 20.71 46.15
CA TYR A 122 -2.42 19.51 46.96
C TYR A 122 -1.03 19.47 47.59
N GLY A 123 -0.92 18.71 48.68
CA GLY A 123 0.37 18.36 49.25
C GLY A 123 1.02 17.25 48.42
N CYS A 124 2.23 17.48 47.93
CA CYS A 124 3.03 16.46 47.28
C CYS A 124 3.46 15.39 48.29
N HIS A 125 4.03 14.28 47.80
CA HIS A 125 4.43 13.15 48.64
C HIS A 125 5.43 13.49 49.77
N VAL A 126 6.17 14.60 49.67
CA VAL A 126 7.07 15.10 50.73
C VAL A 126 6.53 16.31 51.49
N GLY A 127 5.28 16.70 51.26
CA GLY A 127 4.60 17.77 52.02
C GLY A 127 4.83 19.19 51.51
N LEU A 128 5.42 19.37 50.33
CA LEU A 128 5.35 20.66 49.62
C LEU A 128 3.98 20.84 48.98
N THR A 129 3.63 22.07 48.62
CA THR A 129 2.38 22.37 47.91
C THR A 129 2.63 22.43 46.41
N ASP A 130 1.86 21.62 45.68
CA ASP A 130 1.83 21.57 44.22
C ASP A 130 0.42 21.88 43.69
N ILE A 131 0.40 22.31 42.43
CA ILE A 131 -0.79 22.74 41.71
C ILE A 131 -0.88 21.92 40.42
N ALA A 132 -2.06 21.38 40.16
CA ALA A 132 -2.40 20.71 38.90
C ALA A 132 -3.60 21.42 38.27
N VAL A 133 -3.41 22.02 37.09
CA VAL A 133 -4.44 22.74 36.34
C VAL A 133 -4.82 21.94 35.09
N PRO A 134 -6.10 21.58 34.89
CA PRO A 134 -6.51 20.87 33.69
C PRO A 134 -6.50 21.79 32.46
N VAL A 135 -6.03 21.27 31.33
CA VAL A 135 -6.16 21.91 30.02
C VAL A 135 -7.32 21.22 29.29
N ILE A 136 -8.42 21.96 29.09
CA ILE A 136 -9.65 21.43 28.50
C ILE A 136 -10.04 22.28 27.29
N CYS A 137 -10.34 21.65 26.17
CA CYS A 137 -10.85 22.29 24.96
C CYS A 137 -12.19 21.65 24.58
N ASP A 138 -13.26 22.43 24.50
CA ASP A 138 -14.62 21.97 24.13
C ASP A 138 -15.08 20.70 24.89
N GLY A 139 -14.81 20.67 26.20
CA GLY A 139 -15.18 19.54 27.09
C GLY A 139 -14.21 18.36 27.04
N GLN A 140 -13.22 18.39 26.15
CA GLN A 140 -12.19 17.37 26.03
C GLN A 140 -10.96 17.72 26.88
N TYR A 141 -10.53 16.78 27.72
CA TYR A 141 -9.32 16.90 28.51
C TYR A 141 -8.08 16.63 27.65
N LEU A 142 -7.25 17.65 27.43
CA LEU A 142 -6.03 17.57 26.61
C LEU A 142 -4.79 17.19 27.44
N GLY A 143 -4.76 17.59 28.71
CA GLY A 143 -3.60 17.38 29.59
C GLY A 143 -3.70 18.16 30.89
N THR A 144 -2.62 18.18 31.66
CA THR A 144 -2.52 18.93 32.92
C THR A 144 -1.23 19.72 32.99
N LEU A 145 -1.34 20.98 33.42
CA LEU A 145 -0.21 21.82 33.83
C LEU A 145 0.10 21.57 35.30
N PHE A 146 1.34 21.20 35.59
CA PHE A 146 1.87 21.04 36.93
C PHE A 146 2.79 22.22 37.25
N SER A 147 2.76 22.67 38.49
CA SER A 147 3.74 23.59 39.04
C SER A 147 3.66 23.58 40.56
N GLY A 148 4.72 24.00 41.24
CA GLY A 148 4.70 24.11 42.69
C GLY A 148 6.09 24.19 43.28
N GLN A 149 6.37 23.26 44.19
CA GLN A 149 7.62 23.18 44.95
C GLN A 149 7.80 24.32 45.96
N VAL A 150 6.71 24.66 46.65
CA VAL A 150 6.68 25.72 47.66
C VAL A 150 6.13 25.20 48.99
N LEU A 151 6.47 25.89 50.07
CA LEU A 151 5.85 25.68 51.38
C LEU A 151 4.81 26.77 51.63
N THR A 152 3.68 26.43 52.25
CA THR A 152 2.68 27.43 52.67
C THR A 152 2.93 27.97 54.08
N THR A 153 3.90 27.39 54.80
CA THR A 153 4.32 27.79 56.14
C THR A 153 5.83 27.66 56.26
N PRO A 154 6.50 28.46 57.10
CA PRO A 154 7.95 28.38 57.24
C PRO A 154 8.44 26.97 57.62
N PRO A 155 9.56 26.49 57.03
CA PRO A 155 10.11 25.17 57.33
C PRO A 155 10.50 25.05 58.80
N THR A 156 10.17 23.92 59.43
CA THR A 156 10.48 23.64 60.84
C THR A 156 11.26 22.34 61.00
N PRO A 157 12.04 22.17 62.08
CA PRO A 157 12.69 20.89 62.38
C PRO A 157 11.69 19.72 62.49
N GLY A 158 10.46 20.00 62.95
CA GLY A 158 9.38 19.03 62.99
C GLY A 158 8.90 18.61 61.60
N GLY A 159 8.74 19.58 60.69
CA GLY A 159 8.41 19.31 59.29
C GLY A 159 9.48 18.48 58.59
N PHE A 160 10.76 18.80 58.82
CA PHE A 160 11.86 18.02 58.23
C PHE A 160 11.93 16.57 58.77
N ARG A 161 11.59 16.33 60.04
CA ARG A 161 11.47 14.96 60.57
C ARG A 161 10.45 14.12 59.79
N LEU A 162 9.32 14.72 59.40
CA LEU A 162 8.31 14.05 58.59
C LEU A 162 8.84 13.75 57.18
N VAL A 163 9.49 14.72 56.54
CA VAL A 163 10.16 14.53 55.22
C VAL A 163 11.13 13.35 55.28
N ARG A 164 12.00 13.31 56.31
CA ARG A 164 12.97 12.24 56.51
C ARG A 164 12.31 10.88 56.72
N GLN A 165 11.17 10.83 57.42
CA GLN A 165 10.41 9.58 57.59
C GLN A 165 9.83 9.10 56.26
N THR A 166 9.25 10.01 55.47
CA THR A 166 8.65 9.67 54.17
C THR A 166 9.68 9.19 53.14
N LEU A 167 10.91 9.73 53.20
CA LEU A 167 12.01 9.35 52.31
C LEU A 167 12.90 8.23 52.87
N ALA A 168 12.50 7.60 53.99
CA ALA A 168 13.28 6.52 54.60
C ALA A 168 13.46 5.35 53.63
N GLY A 169 14.71 4.87 53.50
CA GLY A 169 15.05 3.75 52.61
C GLY A 169 15.50 4.14 51.21
N GLN A 170 15.51 5.43 50.85
CA GLN A 170 16.02 5.91 49.56
C GLN A 170 17.53 6.19 49.63
N SER A 171 18.34 5.24 49.17
CA SER A 171 19.80 5.28 49.30
C SER A 171 20.50 6.36 48.46
N HIS A 172 19.82 6.92 47.44
CA HIS A 172 20.36 7.97 46.57
C HIS A 172 20.31 9.37 47.20
N ILE A 173 19.58 9.55 48.31
CA ILE A 173 19.34 10.86 48.92
C ILE A 173 20.35 11.13 50.04
N ASN A 174 21.14 12.20 49.89
CA ASN A 174 21.99 12.71 50.98
C ASN A 174 21.16 13.55 51.96
N LEU A 175 20.87 13.00 53.14
CA LEU A 175 20.03 13.65 54.14
C LEU A 175 20.58 14.98 54.66
N THR A 176 21.90 15.13 54.77
CA THR A 176 22.53 16.37 55.25
C THR A 176 22.36 17.49 54.24
N SER A 177 22.60 17.20 52.95
CA SER A 177 22.36 18.17 51.87
C SER A 177 20.86 18.46 51.69
N LEU A 178 20.00 17.45 51.89
CA LEU A 178 18.56 17.60 51.80
C LEU A 178 17.99 18.51 52.89
N GLU A 179 18.48 18.39 54.14
CA GLU A 179 18.05 19.26 55.25
C GLU A 179 18.39 20.72 54.96
N ALA A 180 19.63 20.99 54.53
CA ALA A 180 20.06 22.34 54.16
C ALA A 180 19.23 22.93 53.01
N ALA A 181 18.84 22.09 52.04
CA ALA A 181 17.99 22.50 50.91
C ALA A 181 16.52 22.71 51.31
N TYR A 182 15.99 21.95 52.28
CA TYR A 182 14.61 22.09 52.77
C TYR A 182 14.35 23.48 53.35
N TYR A 183 15.30 24.04 54.10
CA TYR A 183 15.19 25.39 54.67
C TYR A 183 15.28 26.51 53.63
N GLN A 184 15.65 26.19 52.39
CA GLN A 184 15.74 27.14 51.27
C GLN A 184 14.53 27.05 50.33
N VAL A 185 13.58 26.14 50.58
CA VAL A 185 12.36 26.04 49.78
C VAL A 185 11.55 27.34 49.90
N PRO A 186 11.08 27.93 48.79
CA PRO A 186 10.30 29.17 48.82
C PRO A 186 9.04 29.00 49.67
N VAL A 187 8.76 29.98 50.53
CA VAL A 187 7.56 30.02 51.37
C VAL A 187 6.60 31.06 50.81
N VAL A 188 5.34 30.67 50.61
CA VAL A 188 4.29 31.52 50.06
C VAL A 188 3.03 31.45 50.91
N ASP A 189 2.22 32.49 50.91
CA ASP A 189 0.93 32.48 51.60
C ASP A 189 -0.21 31.96 50.69
N GLN A 190 -1.41 31.80 51.26
CA GLN A 190 -2.59 31.31 50.53
C GLN A 190 -3.07 32.28 49.44
N ALA A 191 -2.86 33.60 49.61
CA ALA A 191 -3.22 34.58 48.60
C ALA A 191 -2.30 34.44 47.38
N GLN A 192 -1.00 34.25 47.61
CA GLN A 192 -0.01 33.98 46.56
C GLN A 192 -0.30 32.66 45.84
N VAL A 193 -0.65 31.58 46.55
CA VAL A 193 -1.07 30.31 45.90
C VAL A 193 -2.30 30.53 45.01
N SER A 194 -3.26 31.33 45.46
CA SER A 194 -4.45 31.65 44.66
C SER A 194 -4.11 32.44 43.39
N GLU A 195 -3.18 33.39 43.46
CA GLU A 195 -2.69 34.11 42.27
C GLU A 195 -1.91 33.21 41.31
N MET A 196 -1.12 32.27 41.84
CA MET A 196 -0.42 31.27 41.01
C MET A 196 -1.41 30.39 40.23
N VAL A 197 -2.47 29.91 40.90
CA VAL A 197 -3.56 29.17 40.26
C VAL A 197 -4.17 29.97 39.11
N ARG A 198 -4.49 31.26 39.34
CA ARG A 198 -5.08 32.14 38.31
C ARG A 198 -4.18 32.28 37.07
N ILE A 199 -2.88 32.45 37.27
CA ILE A 199 -1.91 32.54 36.16
C ILE A 199 -1.88 31.23 35.37
N LEU A 200 -1.78 30.09 36.06
CA LEU A 200 -1.74 28.77 35.42
C LEU A 200 -3.06 28.45 34.68
N GLU A 201 -4.21 28.86 35.21
CA GLU A 201 -5.51 28.73 34.55
C GLU A 201 -5.64 29.64 33.31
N LEU A 202 -5.05 30.85 33.34
CA LEU A 202 -4.95 31.69 32.15
C LEU A 202 -4.10 31.03 31.06
N MET A 203 -3.00 30.38 31.45
CA MET A 203 -2.15 29.62 30.52
C MET A 203 -2.87 28.40 29.94
N ALA A 204 -3.57 27.63 30.78
CA ALA A 204 -4.38 26.50 30.33
C ALA A 204 -5.41 26.93 29.28
N ARG A 205 -6.08 28.07 29.51
CA ARG A 205 -7.02 28.65 28.54
C ARG A 205 -6.33 29.10 27.24
N TYR A 206 -5.14 29.71 27.32
CA TYR A 206 -4.39 30.09 26.13
C TYR A 206 -3.99 28.86 25.27
N ILE A 207 -3.53 27.79 25.90
CA ILE A 207 -3.21 26.52 25.23
C ILE A 207 -4.47 25.94 24.58
N SER A 208 -5.58 25.88 25.33
CA SER A 208 -6.88 25.40 24.84
C SER A 208 -7.36 26.19 23.62
N ASN A 209 -7.31 27.52 23.65
CA ASN A 209 -7.69 28.36 22.51
C ASN A 209 -6.79 28.16 21.28
N SER A 210 -5.48 27.96 21.50
CA SER A 210 -4.54 27.69 20.42
C SER A 210 -4.76 26.31 19.79
N TRP A 211 -5.10 25.31 20.61
CA TRP A 211 -5.54 23.99 20.14
C TRP A 211 -6.83 24.07 19.32
N LYS A 212 -7.84 24.80 19.81
CA LYS A 212 -9.11 25.00 19.08
C LYS A 212 -8.90 25.63 17.71
N ARG A 213 -8.02 26.64 17.62
CA ARG A 213 -7.65 27.27 16.35
C ARG A 213 -7.04 26.27 15.37
N LEU A 214 -6.13 25.41 15.84
CA LEU A 214 -5.56 24.35 15.01
C LEU A 214 -6.61 23.36 14.51
N GLN A 215 -7.54 22.96 15.40
CA GLN A 215 -8.57 21.98 15.07
C GLN A 215 -9.50 22.50 13.97
N LEU A 216 -10.03 23.73 14.11
CA LEU A 216 -10.88 24.36 13.11
C LEU A 216 -10.20 24.47 11.73
N ILE A 217 -8.91 24.77 11.71
CA ILE A 217 -8.18 24.92 10.46
C ILE A 217 -7.86 23.56 9.83
N SER A 218 -7.55 22.54 10.64
CA SER A 218 -7.40 21.16 10.16
C SER A 218 -8.70 20.64 9.55
N GLU A 219 -9.84 20.91 10.20
CA GLU A 219 -11.16 20.58 9.68
C GLU A 219 -11.46 21.31 8.36
N PHE A 220 -11.20 22.62 8.30
CA PHE A 220 -11.36 23.40 7.08
C PHE A 220 -10.48 22.88 5.94
N GLN A 221 -9.21 22.55 6.22
CA GLN A 221 -8.29 21.96 5.25
C GLN A 221 -8.79 20.59 4.76
N ARG A 222 -9.18 19.69 5.68
CA ARG A 222 -9.74 18.38 5.31
C ARG A 222 -10.99 18.51 4.45
N LYS A 223 -11.85 19.49 4.75
CA LYS A 223 -13.03 19.79 3.94
C LYS A 223 -12.62 20.29 2.57
N HIS A 224 -11.74 21.29 2.50
CA HIS A 224 -11.24 21.84 1.25
C HIS A 224 -10.54 20.79 0.37
N ASP A 225 -9.71 19.92 0.94
CA ASP A 225 -9.04 18.83 0.22
C ASP A 225 -10.06 17.80 -0.32
N ARG A 226 -11.12 17.52 0.43
CA ARG A 226 -12.21 16.65 -0.02
C ARG A 226 -12.99 17.28 -1.18
N ASP A 227 -13.39 18.54 -1.03
CA ASP A 227 -14.14 19.28 -2.05
C ASP A 227 -13.30 19.38 -3.34
N MET A 228 -12.02 19.80 -3.23
CA MET A 228 -11.09 19.83 -4.36
C MET A 228 -10.89 18.45 -5.00
N SER A 229 -10.83 17.36 -4.22
CA SER A 229 -10.72 16.00 -4.77
C SER A 229 -11.97 15.58 -5.56
N LEU A 230 -13.16 16.07 -5.18
CA LEU A 230 -14.40 15.82 -5.92
C LEU A 230 -14.40 16.63 -7.21
N ASP A 231 -14.09 17.93 -7.13
CA ASP A 231 -14.00 18.83 -8.29
C ASP A 231 -13.00 18.31 -9.32
N ARG A 232 -11.86 17.79 -8.88
CA ARG A 232 -10.85 17.15 -9.74
C ARG A 232 -11.42 15.94 -10.50
N LYS A 233 -12.19 15.08 -9.82
CA LYS A 233 -12.81 13.90 -10.44
C LYS A 233 -13.90 14.30 -11.42
N GLU A 234 -14.74 15.26 -11.04
CA GLU A 234 -15.79 15.82 -11.89
C GLU A 234 -15.18 16.44 -13.15
N LEU A 235 -14.17 17.31 -12.99
CA LEU A 235 -13.46 17.92 -14.09
C LEU A 235 -12.85 16.87 -15.02
N ALA A 236 -12.14 15.88 -14.46
CA ALA A 236 -11.55 14.82 -15.29
C ALA A 236 -12.63 14.03 -16.06
N SER A 237 -13.79 13.78 -15.45
CA SER A 237 -14.92 13.13 -16.12
C SER A 237 -15.49 13.97 -17.27
N ILE A 238 -15.62 15.29 -17.09
CA ILE A 238 -16.08 16.22 -18.13
C ILE A 238 -15.04 16.33 -19.27
N LEU A 239 -13.75 16.37 -18.94
CA LEU A 239 -12.69 16.42 -19.97
C LEU A 239 -12.62 15.12 -20.78
N LEU A 240 -12.87 13.97 -20.16
CA LEU A 240 -12.93 12.67 -20.85
C LEU A 240 -14.26 12.42 -21.58
N SER A 241 -15.35 13.11 -21.24
CA SER A 241 -16.61 12.96 -21.99
C SER A 241 -16.53 13.60 -23.37
N GLY A 242 -15.74 14.66 -23.52
CA GLY A 242 -15.70 15.54 -24.69
C GLY A 242 -16.90 16.49 -24.77
N GLU A 243 -17.96 16.25 -24.01
CA GLU A 243 -19.18 17.07 -23.94
C GLU A 243 -18.99 18.21 -22.94
N LEU A 244 -18.50 19.33 -23.45
CA LEU A 244 -18.31 20.52 -22.64
C LEU A 244 -19.59 21.36 -22.65
N GLY A 245 -20.12 21.62 -21.46
CA GLY A 245 -21.17 22.60 -21.23
C GLY A 245 -20.63 24.04 -21.33
N ASP A 246 -21.02 24.90 -20.39
CA ASP A 246 -20.53 26.28 -20.36
C ASP A 246 -19.02 26.34 -20.05
N LEU A 247 -18.27 27.02 -20.92
CA LEU A 247 -16.84 27.27 -20.75
C LEU A 247 -16.51 28.07 -19.49
N GLN A 248 -17.41 28.92 -19.00
CA GLN A 248 -17.20 29.66 -17.75
C GLN A 248 -17.33 28.75 -16.54
N GLU A 249 -18.34 27.88 -16.51
CA GLU A 249 -18.49 26.86 -15.48
C GLU A 249 -17.29 25.92 -15.45
N LEU A 250 -16.82 25.47 -16.62
CA LEU A 250 -15.62 24.64 -16.75
C LEU A 250 -14.36 25.34 -16.19
N LYS A 251 -14.20 26.64 -16.46
CA LYS A 251 -13.08 27.42 -15.89
C LYS A 251 -13.18 27.57 -14.38
N SER A 252 -14.39 27.79 -13.87
CA SER A 252 -14.64 27.86 -12.42
C SER A 252 -14.28 26.53 -11.74
N LEU A 253 -14.72 25.40 -12.32
CA LEU A 253 -14.40 24.06 -11.83
C LEU A 253 -12.90 23.74 -11.94
N ALA A 254 -12.25 24.15 -13.03
CA ALA A 254 -10.79 24.04 -13.15
C ALA A 254 -10.07 24.81 -12.04
N TYR A 255 -10.51 26.03 -11.73
CA TYR A 255 -9.95 26.82 -10.66
C TYR A 255 -10.15 26.18 -9.28
N SER A 256 -11.35 25.68 -8.97
CA SER A 256 -11.63 25.00 -7.70
C SER A 256 -10.89 23.65 -7.57
N ALA A 257 -10.64 22.97 -8.68
CA ALA A 257 -9.75 21.79 -8.77
C ALA A 257 -8.25 22.12 -8.60
N GLY A 258 -7.88 23.40 -8.54
CA GLY A 258 -6.50 23.86 -8.36
C GLY A 258 -5.70 24.02 -9.66
N LEU A 259 -6.39 24.21 -10.80
CA LEU A 259 -5.79 24.52 -12.09
C LEU A 259 -5.98 26.00 -12.42
N HIS A 260 -4.89 26.70 -12.74
CA HIS A 260 -4.92 28.09 -13.21
C HIS A 260 -5.19 28.19 -14.71
N ARG A 261 -4.98 27.09 -15.44
CA ARG A 261 -5.20 26.97 -16.88
C ARG A 261 -5.96 25.69 -17.19
N ILE A 262 -6.74 25.73 -18.26
CA ILE A 262 -7.33 24.51 -18.78
C ILE A 262 -6.20 23.68 -19.40
N PRO A 263 -6.12 22.37 -19.11
CA PRO A 263 -5.15 21.49 -19.74
C PRO A 263 -5.19 21.58 -21.27
N GLU A 264 -4.02 21.47 -21.88
CA GLU A 264 -3.85 21.48 -23.35
C GLU A 264 -3.18 20.19 -23.84
N ARG A 265 -2.80 19.30 -22.92
CA ARG A 265 -2.15 18.02 -23.19
C ARG A 265 -2.63 16.94 -22.25
N VAL A 266 -2.53 15.70 -22.72
CA VAL A 266 -2.78 14.50 -21.95
C VAL A 266 -1.56 13.59 -21.99
N MET A 267 -1.22 13.04 -20.82
CA MET A 267 -0.30 11.94 -20.67
C MET A 267 -1.07 10.73 -20.14
N VAL A 268 -0.80 9.54 -20.67
CA VAL A 268 -1.39 8.30 -20.18
C VAL A 268 -0.28 7.43 -19.62
N LEU A 269 -0.35 7.16 -18.32
CA LEU A 269 0.54 6.23 -17.63
C LEU A 269 -0.11 4.84 -17.64
N GLN A 270 0.59 3.87 -18.22
CA GLN A 270 0.24 2.46 -18.15
C GLN A 270 1.22 1.75 -17.21
N ILE A 271 0.69 1.16 -16.14
CA ILE A 271 1.41 0.27 -15.23
C ILE A 271 1.10 -1.17 -15.63
N GLU A 272 2.11 -1.88 -16.12
CA GLU A 272 2.00 -3.28 -16.50
C GLU A 272 2.29 -4.17 -15.28
N ASN A 273 1.40 -5.12 -15.03
CA ASN A 273 1.62 -6.12 -13.99
C ASN A 273 2.88 -6.92 -14.33
N LEU A 274 3.83 -6.96 -13.38
CA LEU A 274 4.75 -8.07 -13.29
C LEU A 274 3.92 -9.35 -13.24
N ARG A 275 4.26 -10.28 -14.13
CA ARG A 275 3.80 -11.66 -14.04
C ARG A 275 3.93 -12.12 -12.59
N SER A 276 2.94 -12.89 -12.15
CA SER A 276 2.96 -13.70 -10.94
C SER A 276 4.08 -14.75 -11.00
N ASP A 277 5.34 -14.34 -11.14
CA ASP A 277 6.49 -15.20 -10.95
C ASP A 277 6.74 -15.27 -9.45
N VAL A 278 6.29 -16.40 -8.89
CA VAL A 278 6.75 -17.05 -7.67
C VAL A 278 6.94 -16.12 -6.45
N PRO A 279 6.19 -16.29 -5.35
CA PRO A 279 6.52 -15.59 -4.11
C PRO A 279 7.93 -16.00 -3.69
N ARG A 280 8.93 -15.14 -3.94
CA ARG A 280 10.26 -15.27 -3.36
C ARG A 280 10.06 -15.12 -1.86
N ARG A 281 10.26 -16.22 -1.12
CA ARG A 281 10.31 -16.20 0.35
C ARG A 281 11.29 -15.09 0.77
N GLY A 282 10.76 -14.01 1.35
CA GLY A 282 11.55 -12.89 1.91
C GLY A 282 11.32 -11.50 1.32
N ALA A 283 10.52 -11.30 0.27
CA ALA A 283 10.19 -9.96 -0.22
C ALA A 283 8.93 -9.42 0.48
N GLY A 284 9.01 -8.22 1.06
CA GLY A 284 7.88 -7.53 1.69
C GLY A 284 6.69 -7.34 0.73
N PHE A 285 5.52 -7.00 1.30
CA PHE A 285 4.28 -6.78 0.55
C PHE A 285 4.49 -5.93 -0.71
N ALA A 286 4.35 -6.52 -1.89
CA ALA A 286 4.31 -5.78 -3.14
C ALA A 286 3.10 -4.82 -3.11
N PRO A 287 3.26 -3.52 -3.39
CA PRO A 287 2.15 -2.60 -3.37
C PRO A 287 1.12 -2.94 -4.45
N THR A 288 -0.16 -2.83 -4.09
CA THR A 288 -1.28 -3.04 -5.02
C THR A 288 -1.33 -1.92 -6.07
N LEU A 289 -1.90 -2.20 -7.24
CA LEU A 289 -2.10 -1.20 -8.30
C LEU A 289 -2.84 0.05 -7.78
N ASN A 290 -3.87 -0.13 -6.95
CA ASN A 290 -4.61 1.00 -6.35
C ASN A 290 -3.71 1.90 -5.49
N ARG A 291 -2.77 1.32 -4.73
CA ARG A 291 -1.84 2.10 -3.91
C ARG A 291 -0.86 2.90 -4.78
N LEU A 292 -0.39 2.32 -5.89
CA LEU A 292 0.43 3.03 -6.86
C LEU A 292 -0.36 4.14 -7.56
N SER A 293 -1.63 3.89 -7.88
CA SER A 293 -2.52 4.89 -8.46
C SER A 293 -2.67 6.13 -7.58
N HIS A 294 -3.02 5.96 -6.31
CA HIS A 294 -3.11 7.08 -5.36
C HIS A 294 -1.79 7.82 -5.20
N LEU A 295 -0.68 7.10 -5.17
CA LEU A 295 0.64 7.70 -5.06
C LEU A 295 0.99 8.57 -6.26
N VAL A 296 0.59 8.17 -7.48
CA VAL A 296 0.74 8.99 -8.68
C VAL A 296 -0.22 10.17 -8.68
N GLU A 297 -1.49 9.98 -8.30
CA GLU A 297 -2.46 11.08 -8.15
C GLU A 297 -1.96 12.17 -7.20
N ASP A 298 -1.46 11.78 -6.02
CA ASP A 298 -0.88 12.68 -5.02
C ASP A 298 0.38 13.37 -5.54
N PHE A 299 1.22 12.67 -6.30
CA PHE A 299 2.40 13.28 -6.91
C PHE A 299 2.01 14.33 -7.95
N CYS A 300 1.05 14.02 -8.82
CA CYS A 300 0.54 14.94 -9.83
C CYS A 300 -0.14 16.18 -9.22
N GLN A 301 -0.77 16.07 -8.05
CA GLN A 301 -1.26 17.24 -7.30
C GLN A 301 -0.16 18.25 -6.93
N SER A 302 1.09 17.80 -6.80
CA SER A 302 2.23 18.68 -6.48
C SER A 302 2.85 19.38 -7.71
N LEU A 303 2.43 18.96 -8.91
CA LEU A 303 2.83 19.55 -10.18
C LEU A 303 1.89 20.72 -10.54
N PRO A 304 2.42 21.81 -11.11
CA PRO A 304 1.60 22.93 -11.54
C PRO A 304 0.64 22.51 -12.66
N ASP A 305 -0.58 23.06 -12.64
CA ASP A 305 -1.61 22.88 -13.67
C ASP A 305 -1.74 21.43 -14.16
N SER A 306 -1.70 20.48 -13.23
CA SER A 306 -1.73 19.06 -13.50
C SER A 306 -2.84 18.36 -12.71
N LEU A 307 -3.58 17.51 -13.40
CA LEU A 307 -4.70 16.74 -12.89
C LEU A 307 -4.55 15.29 -13.32
N ALA A 308 -4.50 14.38 -12.35
CA ALA A 308 -4.47 12.94 -12.63
C ALA A 308 -5.79 12.28 -12.21
N THR A 309 -6.23 11.31 -12.99
CA THR A 309 -7.38 10.46 -12.67
C THR A 309 -7.09 9.02 -13.09
N VAL A 310 -7.49 8.06 -12.26
CA VAL A 310 -7.48 6.65 -12.65
C VAL A 310 -8.64 6.38 -13.60
N VAL A 311 -8.33 6.01 -14.84
CA VAL A 311 -9.34 5.60 -15.82
C VAL A 311 -9.73 4.13 -15.58
N ARG A 312 -8.74 3.28 -15.32
CA ARG A 312 -8.94 1.87 -14.92
C ARG A 312 -7.75 1.38 -14.09
N PRO A 313 -7.83 0.19 -13.45
CA PRO A 313 -6.70 -0.38 -12.73
C PRO A 313 -5.44 -0.45 -13.61
N GLY A 314 -4.39 0.28 -13.23
CA GLY A 314 -3.13 0.36 -13.96
C GLY A 314 -3.09 1.33 -15.15
N GLU A 315 -4.13 2.13 -15.39
CA GLU A 315 -4.14 3.21 -16.39
C GLU A 315 -4.54 4.53 -15.73
N ILE A 316 -3.63 5.51 -15.79
CA ILE A 316 -3.83 6.83 -15.19
C ILE A 316 -3.73 7.87 -16.29
N CYS A 317 -4.80 8.66 -16.45
CA CYS A 317 -4.82 9.81 -17.33
C CYS A 317 -4.35 11.03 -16.55
N ILE A 318 -3.43 11.79 -17.13
CA ILE A 318 -2.81 12.96 -16.53
C ILE A 318 -2.99 14.11 -17.51
N PHE A 319 -3.90 15.02 -17.18
CA PHE A 319 -4.08 16.29 -17.86
C PHE A 319 -3.03 17.28 -17.38
N THR A 320 -2.42 18.01 -18.30
CA THR A 320 -1.41 19.02 -17.94
C THR A 320 -1.42 20.21 -18.90
N SER A 321 -0.98 21.36 -18.43
CA SER A 321 -0.64 22.51 -19.26
C SER A 321 0.73 23.04 -18.85
N HIS A 322 1.49 23.58 -19.81
CA HIS A 322 2.85 24.03 -19.51
C HIS A 322 3.23 25.25 -20.32
N GLU A 323 3.70 26.31 -19.64
CA GLU A 323 4.33 27.43 -20.34
C GLU A 323 5.74 27.05 -20.77
N ALA A 324 5.96 26.97 -22.08
CA ALA A 324 7.30 26.80 -22.65
C ALA A 324 7.61 27.96 -23.59
N ARG A 325 8.84 28.48 -23.51
CA ARG A 325 9.31 29.57 -24.38
C ARG A 325 9.41 29.16 -25.86
N ASN A 326 9.58 27.86 -26.16
CA ASN A 326 9.72 27.27 -27.50
C ASN A 326 9.35 25.77 -27.49
N ARG A 327 8.98 25.21 -28.66
CA ARG A 327 8.58 23.78 -28.82
C ARG A 327 9.60 22.77 -28.28
N SER A 328 10.90 22.99 -28.50
CA SER A 328 11.96 22.08 -28.04
C SER A 328 12.06 22.02 -26.52
N HIS A 329 11.85 23.16 -25.84
CA HIS A 329 11.83 23.24 -24.38
C HIS A 329 10.57 22.61 -23.79
N ASN A 330 9.44 22.69 -24.50
CA ASN A 330 8.19 22.05 -24.09
C ASN A 330 8.35 20.52 -24.02
N ARG A 331 8.94 19.91 -25.06
CA ARG A 331 9.18 18.46 -25.11
C ARG A 331 10.09 17.98 -23.98
N ILE A 332 11.19 18.68 -23.71
CA ILE A 332 12.12 18.34 -22.62
C ILE A 332 11.42 18.43 -21.26
N SER A 333 10.68 19.51 -21.00
CA SER A 333 9.95 19.69 -19.73
C SER A 333 8.89 18.59 -19.51
N LEU A 334 8.16 18.21 -20.55
CA LEU A 334 7.19 17.12 -20.49
C LEU A 334 7.86 15.76 -20.26
N GLU A 335 9.02 15.53 -20.87
CA GLU A 335 9.81 14.33 -20.67
C GLU A 335 10.37 14.25 -19.24
N GLU A 336 10.81 15.37 -18.66
CA GLU A 336 11.22 15.46 -17.25
C GLU A 336 10.07 15.15 -16.28
N ILE A 337 8.87 15.65 -16.56
CA ILE A 337 7.67 15.34 -15.77
C ILE A 337 7.33 13.85 -15.89
N ALA A 338 7.33 13.31 -17.12
CA ALA A 338 7.05 11.91 -17.38
C ALA A 338 8.05 10.99 -16.65
N GLU A 339 9.35 11.27 -16.76
CA GLU A 339 10.38 10.50 -16.07
C GLU A 339 10.29 10.65 -14.55
N SER A 340 9.88 11.82 -14.03
CA SER A 340 9.63 12.00 -12.60
C SER A 340 8.48 11.13 -12.11
N ILE A 341 7.39 11.03 -12.88
CA ILE A 341 6.26 10.14 -12.59
C ILE A 341 6.72 8.67 -12.63
N LEU A 342 7.48 8.28 -13.65
CA LEU A 342 8.01 6.91 -13.79
C LEU A 342 8.96 6.53 -12.65
N ALA A 343 9.88 7.43 -12.28
CA ALA A 343 10.78 7.24 -11.14
C ALA A 343 10.01 7.07 -9.82
N LYS A 344 8.91 7.80 -9.67
CA LYS A 344 8.03 7.72 -8.51
C LYS A 344 7.31 6.37 -8.43
N VAL A 345 6.89 5.79 -9.55
CA VAL A 345 6.35 4.41 -9.62
C VAL A 345 7.45 3.37 -9.35
N ARG A 346 8.61 3.48 -10.02
CA ARG A 346 9.74 2.54 -9.90
C ARG A 346 10.33 2.47 -8.49
N SER A 347 10.32 3.57 -7.75
CA SER A 347 10.79 3.60 -6.35
C SER A 347 9.92 2.83 -5.37
N HIS A 348 8.66 2.52 -5.74
CA HIS A 348 7.71 1.83 -4.87
C HIS A 348 7.34 0.43 -5.37
N ALA A 349 7.57 0.12 -6.66
CA ALA A 349 7.28 -1.19 -7.22
C ALA A 349 8.30 -1.57 -8.29
N THR A 350 8.51 -2.88 -8.47
CA THR A 350 9.24 -3.47 -9.59
C THR A 350 8.42 -3.51 -10.89
N ALA A 351 7.25 -2.85 -10.92
CA ALA A 351 6.35 -2.85 -12.08
C ALA A 351 6.97 -2.11 -13.27
N SER A 352 6.78 -2.64 -14.48
CA SER A 352 7.08 -1.89 -15.70
C SER A 352 6.00 -0.84 -15.90
N ALA A 353 6.41 0.40 -16.11
CA ALA A 353 5.50 1.50 -16.37
C ALA A 353 5.97 2.28 -17.59
N ARG A 354 5.02 2.71 -18.42
CA ARG A 354 5.25 3.47 -19.65
C ARG A 354 4.29 4.66 -19.70
N ILE A 355 4.72 5.75 -20.32
CA ILE A 355 3.90 6.95 -20.51
C ILE A 355 3.79 7.27 -22.00
N GLY A 356 2.57 7.51 -22.45
CA GLY A 356 2.29 8.12 -23.75
C GLY A 356 1.93 9.59 -23.58
N VAL A 357 2.32 10.43 -24.53
CA VAL A 357 2.10 11.88 -24.47
C VAL A 357 1.43 12.34 -25.76
N SER A 358 0.33 13.09 -25.66
CA SER A 358 -0.42 13.64 -26.79
C SER A 358 0.29 14.80 -27.50
N GLU A 359 -0.26 15.24 -28.64
CA GLU A 359 0.03 16.58 -29.16
C GLU A 359 -0.64 17.67 -28.31
N GLU A 360 -0.42 18.93 -28.71
CA GLU A 360 -0.97 20.11 -28.06
C GLU A 360 -2.35 20.43 -28.63
N HIS A 361 -3.31 20.65 -27.74
CA HIS A 361 -4.69 20.95 -28.09
C HIS A 361 -5.12 22.26 -27.47
N ARG A 362 -5.57 23.20 -28.32
CA ARG A 362 -5.98 24.54 -27.86
C ARG A 362 -7.42 24.59 -27.38
N GLN A 363 -8.23 23.62 -27.78
CA GLN A 363 -9.64 23.55 -27.41
C GLN A 363 -9.84 22.43 -26.40
N PRO A 364 -10.52 22.70 -25.27
CA PRO A 364 -10.72 21.66 -24.26
C PRO A 364 -11.57 20.48 -24.76
N THR A 365 -12.41 20.67 -25.79
CA THR A 365 -13.20 19.62 -26.46
C THR A 365 -12.31 18.55 -27.10
N GLU A 366 -11.08 18.90 -27.45
CA GLU A 366 -10.12 18.00 -28.08
C GLU A 366 -9.35 17.14 -27.06
N LEU A 367 -9.54 17.32 -25.75
CA LEU A 367 -8.79 16.57 -24.74
C LEU A 367 -9.14 15.08 -24.70
N LEU A 368 -10.33 14.70 -25.15
CA LEU A 368 -10.65 13.29 -25.40
C LEU A 368 -9.82 12.73 -26.57
N LYS A 369 -9.62 13.51 -27.63
CA LYS A 369 -8.71 13.16 -28.72
C LYS A 369 -7.26 13.08 -28.22
N ALA A 370 -6.82 14.05 -27.42
CA ALA A 370 -5.50 14.05 -26.79
C ALA A 370 -5.24 12.76 -25.97
N TYR A 371 -6.23 12.32 -25.19
CA TYR A 371 -6.17 11.06 -24.46
C TYR A 371 -5.94 9.85 -25.38
N GLN A 372 -6.61 9.82 -26.54
CA GLN A 372 -6.44 8.75 -27.53
C GLN A 372 -5.06 8.81 -28.20
N GLU A 373 -4.57 10.01 -28.53
CA GLU A 373 -3.22 10.22 -29.06
C GLU A 373 -2.15 9.72 -28.09
N ALA A 374 -2.27 10.04 -26.80
CA ALA A 374 -1.38 9.55 -25.76
C ALA A 374 -1.46 8.01 -25.65
N CYS A 375 -2.65 7.42 -25.74
CA CYS A 375 -2.80 5.97 -25.81
C CYS A 375 -2.14 5.35 -27.05
N ALA A 376 -2.25 5.98 -28.22
CA ALA A 376 -1.62 5.53 -29.46
C ALA A 376 -0.09 5.63 -29.41
N ALA A 377 0.45 6.63 -28.71
CA ALA A 377 1.89 6.75 -28.46
C ALA A 377 2.44 5.58 -27.62
N LEU A 378 1.69 5.09 -26.63
CA LEU A 378 2.06 3.90 -25.83
C LEU A 378 2.12 2.61 -26.66
N ASP A 379 1.30 2.51 -27.70
CA ASP A 379 1.21 1.33 -28.56
C ASP A 379 2.31 1.28 -29.61
N SER A 380 2.58 2.42 -30.23
CA SER A 380 3.58 2.55 -31.29
C SER A 380 5.00 2.63 -30.74
N GLY A 381 5.16 3.07 -29.49
CA GLY A 381 6.46 3.27 -28.84
C GLY A 381 6.89 2.11 -27.92
N GLY A 382 8.16 1.69 -28.08
CA GLY A 382 8.82 0.75 -27.15
C GLY A 382 9.56 1.44 -25.99
N ALA A 383 9.61 2.78 -25.98
CA ALA A 383 10.32 3.56 -24.98
C ALA A 383 9.50 3.72 -23.69
N ALA A 384 10.18 4.10 -22.59
CA ALA A 384 9.52 4.40 -21.33
C ALA A 384 8.57 5.61 -21.43
N VAL A 385 8.95 6.60 -22.24
CA VAL A 385 8.11 7.76 -22.61
C VAL A 385 7.99 7.79 -24.13
N SER A 386 6.77 7.84 -24.64
CA SER A 386 6.48 7.85 -26.07
C SER A 386 5.60 9.06 -26.40
N PHE A 387 6.02 9.88 -27.36
CA PHE A 387 5.25 11.02 -27.83
C PHE A 387 4.46 10.62 -29.07
N PHE A 388 3.21 11.07 -29.15
CA PHE A 388 2.40 10.90 -30.33
C PHE A 388 3.07 11.57 -31.53
N SER A 389 2.90 10.96 -32.70
CA SER A 389 3.31 11.51 -33.98
C SER A 389 2.28 11.06 -34.99
N ASP A 390 1.79 12.02 -35.78
CA ASP A 390 0.67 11.82 -36.71
C ASP A 390 0.87 10.53 -37.54
N PRO A 391 -0.01 9.51 -37.38
CA PRO A 391 0.11 8.30 -38.16
C PRO A 391 -0.10 8.66 -39.63
N LYS A 392 0.79 8.19 -40.51
CA LYS A 392 0.54 8.28 -41.97
C LYS A 392 -0.87 7.73 -42.23
N PRO A 393 -1.76 8.47 -42.92
CA PRO A 393 -3.15 8.06 -43.07
C PRO A 393 -3.19 6.79 -43.92
N VAL A 394 -3.31 5.65 -43.25
CA VAL A 394 -3.71 4.40 -43.88
C VAL A 394 -5.22 4.39 -43.78
N LYS A 395 -5.93 4.45 -44.92
CA LYS A 395 -7.38 4.26 -44.97
C LYS A 395 -7.68 2.80 -44.60
N VAL A 396 -7.76 2.50 -43.31
CA VAL A 396 -8.12 1.18 -42.80
C VAL A 396 -9.61 1.17 -42.51
N GLN A 397 -10.32 0.15 -42.99
CA GLN A 397 -11.73 -0.03 -42.69
C GLN A 397 -11.92 -0.62 -41.28
N PRO A 398 -12.94 -0.22 -40.51
CA PRO A 398 -13.21 -0.77 -39.17
C PRO A 398 -13.32 -2.31 -39.16
N SER A 399 -13.85 -2.89 -40.24
CA SER A 399 -13.97 -4.35 -40.40
C SER A 399 -12.62 -5.07 -40.47
N GLU A 400 -11.61 -4.44 -41.05
CA GLU A 400 -10.26 -5.00 -41.14
C GLU A 400 -9.55 -5.00 -39.78
N VAL A 401 -9.70 -3.91 -39.02
CA VAL A 401 -9.18 -3.85 -37.64
C VAL A 401 -9.91 -4.86 -36.74
N MET A 402 -11.22 -5.01 -36.90
CA MET A 402 -12.00 -6.00 -36.15
C MET A 402 -11.52 -7.43 -36.41
N ALA A 403 -11.24 -7.79 -37.66
CA ALA A 403 -10.68 -9.09 -38.01
C ALA A 403 -9.31 -9.33 -37.34
N ARG A 404 -8.46 -8.30 -37.29
CA ARG A 404 -7.18 -8.35 -36.57
C ARG A 404 -7.37 -8.46 -35.06
N LEU A 405 -8.35 -7.78 -34.47
CA LEU A 405 -8.69 -7.87 -33.04
C LEU A 405 -9.15 -9.29 -32.67
N VAL A 406 -10.04 -9.90 -33.45
CA VAL A 406 -10.47 -11.29 -33.25
C VAL A 406 -9.28 -12.24 -33.28
N LYS A 407 -8.36 -12.06 -34.25
CA LYS A 407 -7.13 -12.85 -34.33
C LYS A 407 -6.21 -12.63 -33.12
N ALA A 408 -6.06 -11.39 -32.66
CA ALA A 408 -5.28 -11.06 -31.47
C ALA A 408 -5.86 -11.72 -30.21
N ILE A 409 -7.19 -11.74 -30.05
CA ILE A 409 -7.89 -12.40 -28.95
C ILE A 409 -7.65 -13.92 -28.99
N ARG A 410 -7.74 -14.54 -30.17
CA ARG A 410 -7.47 -15.98 -30.34
C ARG A 410 -6.03 -16.37 -29.98
N HIS A 411 -5.06 -15.49 -30.21
CA HIS A 411 -3.64 -15.76 -29.94
C HIS A 411 -3.14 -15.23 -28.58
N GLY A 412 -3.92 -14.38 -27.90
CA GLY A 412 -3.57 -13.81 -26.60
C GLY A 412 -2.48 -12.73 -26.63
N SER A 413 -2.24 -12.09 -27.77
CA SER A 413 -1.20 -11.06 -27.93
C SER A 413 -1.68 -9.90 -28.79
N GLY A 414 -1.41 -8.66 -28.36
CA GLY A 414 -1.73 -7.46 -29.14
C GLY A 414 -3.20 -7.00 -29.06
N VAL A 415 -4.01 -7.58 -28.16
CA VAL A 415 -5.45 -7.26 -28.01
C VAL A 415 -5.66 -5.78 -27.71
N SER A 416 -4.94 -5.24 -26.73
CA SER A 416 -5.10 -3.83 -26.31
C SER A 416 -4.77 -2.84 -27.42
N SER A 417 -3.75 -3.12 -28.24
CA SER A 417 -3.37 -2.27 -29.37
C SER A 417 -4.41 -2.29 -30.48
N MET A 418 -4.87 -3.48 -30.90
CA MET A 418 -5.92 -3.59 -31.93
C MET A 418 -7.25 -2.99 -31.46
N MET A 419 -7.56 -3.08 -30.17
CA MET A 419 -8.75 -2.49 -29.59
C MET A 419 -8.69 -0.96 -29.61
N ARG A 420 -7.53 -0.36 -29.30
CA ARG A 420 -7.33 1.09 -29.41
C ARG A 420 -7.40 1.58 -30.85
N GLU A 421 -6.78 0.86 -31.79
CA GLU A 421 -6.88 1.16 -33.23
C GLU A 421 -8.33 1.14 -33.71
N PHE A 422 -9.13 0.16 -33.26
CA PHE A 422 -10.55 0.10 -33.61
C PHE A 422 -11.34 1.27 -33.01
N LEU A 423 -11.13 1.57 -31.73
CA LEU A 423 -11.83 2.69 -31.06
C LEU A 423 -11.52 4.03 -31.72
N ALA A 424 -10.26 4.27 -32.13
CA ALA A 424 -9.88 5.49 -32.84
C ALA A 424 -10.64 5.70 -34.17
N LEU A 425 -11.04 4.63 -34.85
CA LEU A 425 -11.83 4.71 -36.09
C LEU A 425 -13.33 4.89 -35.85
N VAL A 426 -13.82 4.54 -34.66
CA VAL A 426 -15.25 4.52 -34.33
C VAL A 426 -15.68 5.77 -33.56
N MET A 427 -14.73 6.48 -32.96
CA MET A 427 -15.02 7.74 -32.28
C MET A 427 -15.61 8.77 -33.25
N PRO A 428 -16.68 9.47 -32.85
CA PRO A 428 -17.32 10.46 -33.72
C PRO A 428 -16.36 11.62 -33.99
N ALA A 429 -16.35 12.11 -35.23
CA ALA A 429 -15.48 13.23 -35.61
C ALA A 429 -15.91 14.56 -34.97
N ASP A 430 -17.21 14.69 -34.69
CA ASP A 430 -17.83 15.83 -34.01
C ASP A 430 -19.04 15.38 -33.15
N HIS A 431 -19.68 16.32 -32.47
CA HIS A 431 -20.81 16.04 -31.57
C HIS A 431 -22.16 16.05 -32.30
N SER A 432 -22.16 15.90 -33.63
CA SER A 432 -23.41 15.84 -34.39
C SER A 432 -24.20 14.57 -34.03
N PRO A 433 -25.53 14.64 -33.96
CA PRO A 433 -26.36 13.46 -33.69
C PRO A 433 -26.13 12.30 -34.68
N GLY A 434 -25.74 12.62 -35.93
CA GLY A 434 -25.43 11.63 -36.97
C GLY A 434 -24.15 10.84 -36.70
N GLU A 435 -23.05 11.54 -36.39
CA GLU A 435 -21.75 10.92 -36.07
C GLU A 435 -21.85 10.07 -34.79
N ILE A 436 -22.54 10.56 -33.76
CA ILE A 436 -22.78 9.81 -32.51
C ILE A 436 -23.58 8.53 -32.80
N GLN A 437 -24.64 8.62 -33.61
CA GLN A 437 -25.46 7.46 -33.97
C GLN A 437 -24.66 6.44 -34.79
N GLN A 438 -23.82 6.90 -35.72
CA GLN A 438 -22.94 6.04 -36.51
C GLN A 438 -21.92 5.33 -35.63
N SER A 439 -21.28 6.05 -34.70
CA SER A 439 -20.36 5.50 -33.71
C SER A 439 -21.02 4.39 -32.88
N ARG A 440 -22.21 4.65 -32.32
CA ARG A 440 -22.99 3.66 -31.57
C ARG A 440 -23.35 2.43 -32.39
N ALA A 441 -23.70 2.62 -33.67
CA ALA A 441 -24.00 1.52 -34.57
C ALA A 441 -22.77 0.63 -34.82
N LEU A 442 -21.60 1.24 -35.07
CA LEU A 442 -20.33 0.53 -35.25
C LEU A 442 -19.89 -0.23 -33.98
N LEU A 443 -20.00 0.38 -32.80
CA LEU A 443 -19.71 -0.29 -31.53
C LEU A 443 -20.66 -1.47 -31.28
N THR A 444 -21.96 -1.29 -31.56
CA THR A 444 -22.96 -2.37 -31.40
C THR A 444 -22.66 -3.53 -32.34
N TRP A 445 -22.37 -3.25 -33.61
CA TRP A 445 -21.94 -4.25 -34.60
C TRP A 445 -20.69 -5.01 -34.13
N ALA A 446 -19.70 -4.29 -33.59
CA ALA A 446 -18.47 -4.86 -33.09
C ALA A 446 -18.70 -5.82 -31.91
N ILE A 447 -19.60 -5.45 -30.98
CA ILE A 447 -20.02 -6.31 -29.87
C ILE A 447 -20.67 -7.59 -30.40
N GLU A 448 -21.59 -7.48 -31.36
CA GLU A 448 -22.23 -8.64 -31.97
C GLU A 448 -21.22 -9.56 -32.67
N HIS A 449 -20.29 -8.97 -33.41
CA HIS A 449 -19.27 -9.73 -34.14
C HIS A 449 -18.32 -10.48 -33.19
N LEU A 450 -17.83 -9.82 -32.12
CA LEU A 450 -17.01 -10.48 -31.10
C LEU A 450 -17.77 -11.58 -30.34
N ALA A 451 -19.06 -11.36 -30.05
CA ALA A 451 -19.90 -12.36 -29.41
C ALA A 451 -20.09 -13.61 -30.29
N LEU A 452 -20.30 -13.42 -31.59
CA LEU A 452 -20.46 -14.51 -32.55
C LEU A 452 -19.16 -15.30 -32.72
N GLU A 453 -18.03 -14.62 -32.89
CA GLU A 453 -16.72 -15.24 -33.06
C GLU A 453 -16.27 -16.00 -31.80
N SER A 454 -16.56 -15.47 -30.61
CA SER A 454 -16.22 -16.13 -29.35
C SER A 454 -17.03 -17.38 -29.04
N ALA A 455 -18.26 -17.49 -29.56
CA ALA A 455 -19.04 -18.73 -29.49
C ALA A 455 -18.34 -19.91 -30.20
N SER A 456 -17.56 -19.64 -31.25
CA SER A 456 -16.77 -20.68 -31.95
C SER A 456 -15.56 -21.18 -31.14
N ILE A 457 -15.16 -20.49 -30.07
CA ILE A 457 -13.95 -20.74 -29.28
C ILE A 457 -14.25 -21.62 -28.04
N GLY A 458 -15.51 -21.99 -27.82
CA GLY A 458 -15.93 -22.89 -26.73
C GLY A 458 -16.16 -22.18 -25.39
N VAL A 459 -16.36 -20.85 -25.41
CA VAL A 459 -16.82 -20.08 -24.25
C VAL A 459 -18.31 -20.36 -24.01
N GLU A 460 -18.73 -20.38 -22.74
CA GLU A 460 -20.12 -20.67 -22.35
C GLU A 460 -21.12 -19.66 -22.99
N PRO A 461 -22.10 -20.10 -23.80
CA PRO A 461 -22.98 -19.19 -24.55
C PRO A 461 -23.85 -18.26 -23.69
N THR A 462 -24.23 -18.71 -22.50
CA THR A 462 -25.04 -17.95 -21.52
C THR A 462 -24.27 -16.73 -21.00
N ARG A 463 -22.99 -16.89 -20.68
CA ARG A 463 -22.11 -15.82 -20.20
C ARG A 463 -21.86 -14.77 -21.29
N ILE A 464 -21.62 -15.22 -22.52
CA ILE A 464 -21.46 -14.31 -23.66
C ILE A 464 -22.74 -13.51 -23.87
N ARG A 465 -23.91 -14.17 -23.85
CA ARG A 465 -25.20 -13.49 -24.02
C ARG A 465 -25.43 -12.40 -22.99
N SER A 466 -25.26 -12.70 -21.70
CA SER A 466 -25.44 -11.72 -20.62
C SER A 466 -24.46 -10.55 -20.73
N ALA A 467 -23.18 -10.82 -21.00
CA ALA A 467 -22.18 -9.78 -21.19
C ALA A 467 -22.46 -8.91 -22.43
N LYS A 468 -22.94 -9.54 -23.53
CA LYS A 468 -23.32 -8.87 -24.77
C LYS A 468 -24.48 -7.90 -24.54
N GLU A 469 -25.56 -8.37 -23.91
CA GLU A 469 -26.73 -7.55 -23.57
C GLU A 469 -26.35 -6.34 -22.70
N LYS A 470 -25.52 -6.56 -21.68
CA LYS A 470 -24.98 -5.49 -20.84
C LYS A 470 -24.16 -4.47 -21.66
N ALA A 471 -23.30 -4.94 -22.55
CA ALA A 471 -22.44 -4.08 -23.36
C ALA A 471 -23.23 -3.26 -24.38
N ILE A 472 -24.19 -3.87 -25.09
CA ILE A 472 -25.08 -3.18 -26.03
C ILE A 472 -25.92 -2.14 -25.29
N GLY A 473 -26.48 -2.51 -24.13
CA GLY A 473 -27.20 -1.57 -23.26
C GLY A 473 -26.31 -0.39 -22.84
N GLY A 474 -25.05 -0.66 -22.49
CA GLY A 474 -24.05 0.36 -22.20
C GLY A 474 -23.82 1.30 -23.38
N VAL A 475 -23.61 0.79 -24.59
CA VAL A 475 -23.37 1.61 -25.79
C VAL A 475 -24.58 2.50 -26.13
N LEU A 476 -25.78 1.93 -26.12
CA LEU A 476 -27.00 2.63 -26.57
C LEU A 476 -27.45 3.72 -25.58
N HIS A 477 -27.30 3.48 -24.28
CA HIS A 477 -27.79 4.39 -23.23
C HIS A 477 -26.68 5.24 -22.60
N SER A 478 -25.44 5.09 -23.04
CA SER A 478 -24.33 5.90 -22.52
C SER A 478 -24.55 7.38 -22.84
N PRO A 479 -24.35 8.28 -21.85
CA PRO A 479 -24.50 9.71 -22.08
C PRO A 479 -23.45 10.24 -23.06
N THR A 480 -22.26 9.64 -23.09
CA THR A 480 -21.09 10.16 -23.82
C THR A 480 -20.47 9.11 -24.76
N ALA A 481 -19.78 9.57 -25.80
CA ALA A 481 -19.05 8.68 -26.73
C ALA A 481 -17.96 7.85 -26.00
N PHE A 482 -17.31 8.46 -25.00
CA PHE A 482 -16.33 7.77 -24.16
C PHE A 482 -16.96 6.61 -23.37
N ALA A 483 -18.11 6.82 -22.74
CA ALA A 483 -18.80 5.77 -21.98
C ALA A 483 -19.25 4.62 -22.89
N ALA A 484 -19.69 4.92 -24.13
CA ALA A 484 -20.01 3.90 -25.12
C ALA A 484 -18.77 3.07 -25.52
N CYS A 485 -17.63 3.74 -25.74
CA CYS A 485 -16.37 3.06 -26.05
C CYS A 485 -15.88 2.19 -24.90
N GLU A 486 -16.01 2.65 -23.65
CA GLU A 486 -15.69 1.86 -22.47
C GLU A 486 -16.58 0.62 -22.35
N ALA A 487 -17.87 0.71 -22.69
CA ALA A 487 -18.76 -0.46 -22.70
C ALA A 487 -18.29 -1.53 -23.71
N PHE A 488 -17.90 -1.12 -24.92
CA PHE A 488 -17.29 -2.03 -25.89
C PHE A 488 -15.96 -2.61 -25.38
N ARG A 489 -15.09 -1.77 -24.83
CA ARG A 489 -13.76 -2.18 -24.35
C ARG A 489 -13.88 -3.22 -23.23
N GLN A 490 -14.77 -3.01 -22.27
CA GLN A 490 -15.06 -3.95 -21.20
C GLN A 490 -15.56 -5.29 -21.75
N PHE A 491 -16.38 -5.27 -22.79
CA PHE A 491 -16.84 -6.49 -23.44
C PHE A 491 -15.70 -7.24 -24.14
N ALA A 492 -14.86 -6.54 -24.91
CA ALA A 492 -13.70 -7.14 -25.57
C ALA A 492 -12.68 -7.72 -24.57
N ASP A 493 -12.42 -7.02 -23.46
CA ASP A 493 -11.58 -7.53 -22.36
C ASP A 493 -12.20 -8.77 -21.70
N PHE A 494 -13.52 -8.77 -21.47
CA PHE A 494 -14.24 -9.95 -20.99
C PHE A 494 -14.09 -11.13 -21.94
N ILE A 495 -14.29 -10.93 -23.25
CA ILE A 495 -14.12 -11.99 -24.26
C ILE A 495 -12.67 -12.49 -24.27
N SER A 496 -11.68 -11.60 -24.18
CA SER A 496 -10.26 -11.96 -24.10
C SER A 496 -9.96 -12.85 -22.88
N GLN A 497 -10.48 -12.50 -21.71
CA GLN A 497 -10.32 -13.28 -20.48
C GLN A 497 -11.03 -14.65 -20.56
N GLN A 498 -12.26 -14.70 -21.05
CA GLN A 498 -12.98 -15.96 -21.22
C GLN A 498 -12.28 -16.87 -22.23
N THR A 499 -11.76 -16.29 -23.32
CA THR A 499 -11.00 -17.00 -24.34
C THR A 499 -9.72 -17.60 -23.76
N ALA A 500 -8.93 -16.82 -23.02
CA ALA A 500 -7.73 -17.30 -22.35
C ALA A 500 -8.02 -18.43 -21.36
N SER A 501 -9.10 -18.32 -20.58
CA SER A 501 -9.55 -19.35 -19.64
C SER A 501 -9.97 -20.64 -20.37
N ALA A 502 -10.77 -20.52 -21.43
CA ALA A 502 -11.22 -21.66 -22.24
C ALA A 502 -10.04 -22.40 -22.91
N PHE A 503 -9.06 -21.66 -23.43
CA PHE A 503 -7.83 -22.24 -23.98
C PHE A 503 -7.04 -22.99 -22.90
N SER A 504 -6.84 -22.40 -21.72
CA SER A 504 -6.13 -23.05 -20.61
C SER A 504 -6.83 -24.34 -20.15
N GLN A 505 -8.16 -24.32 -20.02
CA GLN A 505 -8.94 -25.51 -19.66
C GLN A 505 -8.85 -26.59 -20.73
N ARG A 506 -8.87 -26.23 -22.02
CA ARG A 506 -8.72 -27.18 -23.13
C ARG A 506 -7.34 -27.82 -23.13
N GLU A 507 -6.28 -27.04 -22.94
CA GLU A 507 -4.90 -27.54 -22.81
C GLU A 507 -4.78 -28.52 -21.62
N GLN A 508 -5.40 -28.21 -20.47
CA GLN A 508 -5.44 -29.13 -19.32
C GLN A 508 -6.18 -30.43 -19.61
N LYS A 509 -7.34 -30.37 -20.29
CA LYS A 509 -8.09 -31.58 -20.70
C LYS A 509 -7.28 -32.47 -21.64
N ILE A 510 -6.52 -31.88 -22.57
CA ILE A 510 -5.61 -32.63 -23.45
C ILE A 510 -4.57 -33.37 -22.61
N VAL A 511 -3.90 -32.69 -21.67
CA VAL A 511 -2.88 -33.33 -20.82
C VAL A 511 -3.48 -34.46 -19.97
N LEU A 512 -4.67 -34.26 -19.41
CA LEU A 512 -5.38 -35.28 -18.64
C LEU A 512 -5.74 -36.50 -19.50
N ALA A 513 -6.30 -36.28 -20.69
CA ALA A 513 -6.64 -37.37 -21.63
C ALA A 513 -5.40 -38.17 -22.04
N ILE A 514 -4.29 -37.50 -22.33
CA ILE A 514 -3.01 -38.16 -22.63
C ILE A 514 -2.49 -38.96 -21.43
N SER A 515 -2.60 -38.41 -20.22
CA SER A 515 -2.15 -39.10 -19.01
C SER A 515 -2.97 -40.37 -18.76
N GLN A 516 -4.30 -40.28 -18.90
CA GLN A 516 -5.22 -41.43 -18.79
C GLN A 516 -4.93 -42.49 -19.86
N LEU A 517 -4.75 -42.08 -21.12
CA LEU A 517 -4.44 -43.01 -22.21
C LEU A 517 -3.13 -43.77 -21.97
N VAL A 518 -2.13 -43.09 -21.40
CA VAL A 518 -0.84 -43.72 -21.03
C VAL A 518 -0.99 -44.68 -19.86
N GLU A 519 -1.86 -44.40 -18.90
CA GLU A 519 -2.18 -45.31 -17.79
C GLU A 519 -2.96 -46.54 -18.27
N GLU A 520 -3.92 -46.38 -19.17
CA GLU A 520 -4.78 -47.45 -19.68
C GLU A 520 -4.06 -48.39 -20.66
N GLN A 521 -3.32 -47.84 -21.64
CA GLN A 521 -2.68 -48.63 -22.70
C GLN A 521 -1.24 -49.03 -22.36
N GLY A 522 -0.65 -48.38 -21.36
CA GLY A 522 0.73 -48.60 -20.92
C GLY A 522 1.77 -47.88 -21.79
N ALA A 523 2.67 -47.15 -21.12
CA ALA A 523 3.69 -46.32 -21.79
C ALA A 523 4.66 -47.08 -22.71
N ALA A 524 4.77 -48.40 -22.57
CA ALA A 524 5.68 -49.25 -23.35
C ALA A 524 5.32 -49.34 -24.84
N ARG A 525 4.02 -49.23 -25.19
CA ARG A 525 3.52 -49.40 -26.55
C ARG A 525 3.17 -48.09 -27.27
N LEU A 526 3.27 -46.96 -26.57
CA LEU A 526 2.82 -45.66 -27.04
C LEU A 526 3.97 -44.83 -27.62
N THR A 527 3.75 -44.32 -28.82
CA THR A 527 4.57 -43.30 -29.49
C THR A 527 3.92 -41.93 -29.36
N ILE A 528 4.73 -40.87 -29.50
CA ILE A 528 4.21 -39.48 -29.50
C ILE A 528 3.22 -39.27 -30.65
N GLN A 529 3.43 -39.94 -31.80
CA GLN A 529 2.53 -39.87 -32.95
C GLN A 529 1.14 -40.44 -32.61
N GLN A 530 1.08 -41.64 -32.04
CA GLN A 530 -0.19 -42.26 -31.63
C GLN A 530 -0.95 -41.41 -30.60
N LEU A 531 -0.22 -40.81 -29.66
CA LEU A 531 -0.80 -39.88 -28.70
C LEU A 531 -1.36 -38.64 -29.38
N ALA A 532 -0.65 -38.07 -30.36
CA ALA A 532 -1.11 -36.91 -31.11
C ALA A 532 -2.36 -37.23 -31.95
N ASP A 533 -2.37 -38.39 -32.61
CA ASP A 533 -3.49 -38.87 -33.42
C ASP A 533 -4.76 -39.10 -32.58
N SER A 534 -4.62 -39.65 -31.36
CA SER A 534 -5.73 -39.90 -30.44
C SER A 534 -6.46 -38.64 -29.96
N VAL A 535 -5.79 -37.49 -29.98
CA VAL A 535 -6.36 -36.18 -29.59
C VAL A 535 -6.55 -35.26 -30.80
N HIS A 536 -6.37 -35.78 -32.02
CA HIS A 536 -6.49 -35.05 -33.29
C HIS A 536 -5.59 -33.80 -33.37
N LEU A 537 -4.35 -33.89 -32.88
CA LEU A 537 -3.36 -32.82 -32.91
C LEU A 537 -2.11 -33.25 -33.68
N SER A 538 -1.34 -32.28 -34.17
CA SER A 538 0.03 -32.57 -34.63
C SER A 538 0.98 -32.81 -33.47
N CYS A 539 2.00 -33.64 -33.66
CA CYS A 539 3.05 -33.90 -32.66
C CYS A 539 3.69 -32.63 -32.11
N GLY A 540 3.93 -31.63 -32.97
CA GLY A 540 4.51 -30.35 -32.57
C GLY A 540 3.57 -29.47 -31.75
N HIS A 541 2.25 -29.54 -31.98
CA HIS A 541 1.29 -28.82 -31.14
C HIS A 541 1.12 -29.53 -29.78
N LEU A 542 0.93 -30.86 -29.79
CA LEU A 542 0.82 -31.64 -28.55
C LEU A 542 2.05 -31.47 -27.65
N SER A 543 3.27 -31.51 -28.22
CA SER A 543 4.51 -31.32 -27.45
C SER A 543 4.58 -29.95 -26.78
N ARG A 544 4.11 -28.88 -27.46
CA ARG A 544 4.07 -27.52 -26.91
C ARG A 544 3.03 -27.39 -25.79
N VAL A 545 1.81 -27.90 -26.02
CA VAL A 545 0.73 -27.92 -25.03
C VAL A 545 1.17 -28.68 -23.78
N PHE A 546 1.66 -29.91 -23.94
CA PHE A 546 2.08 -30.75 -22.82
C PHE A 546 3.22 -30.10 -22.03
N ARG A 547 4.22 -29.51 -22.71
CA ARG A 547 5.32 -28.81 -22.02
C ARG A 547 4.87 -27.58 -21.26
N ARG A 548 3.95 -26.79 -21.82
CA ARG A 548 3.43 -25.58 -21.18
C ARG A 548 2.60 -25.91 -19.94
N THR A 549 1.75 -26.94 -20.04
CA THR A 549 0.76 -27.27 -19.01
C THR A 549 1.30 -28.24 -17.95
N ALA A 550 2.07 -29.27 -18.34
CA ALA A 550 2.64 -30.26 -17.42
C ALA A 550 4.06 -29.90 -16.94
N HIS A 551 4.61 -28.78 -17.41
CA HIS A 551 5.97 -28.30 -17.10
C HIS A 551 7.10 -29.30 -17.39
N MET A 552 6.85 -30.29 -18.26
CA MET A 552 7.82 -31.29 -18.71
C MET A 552 7.50 -31.70 -20.14
N THR A 553 8.49 -32.21 -20.90
CA THR A 553 8.20 -32.68 -22.26
C THR A 553 7.37 -33.97 -22.23
N LEU A 554 6.55 -34.19 -23.25
CA LEU A 554 5.78 -35.44 -23.37
C LEU A 554 6.69 -36.67 -23.41
N GLU A 555 7.86 -36.55 -24.02
CA GLU A 555 8.89 -37.59 -24.03
C GLU A 555 9.40 -37.90 -22.61
N GLN A 556 9.72 -36.87 -21.81
CA GLN A 556 10.15 -37.04 -20.43
C GLN A 556 9.07 -37.71 -19.57
N PHE A 557 7.80 -37.36 -19.80
CA PHE A 557 6.66 -37.98 -19.14
C PHE A 557 6.58 -39.48 -19.46
N LEU A 558 6.64 -39.84 -20.75
CA LEU A 558 6.63 -41.25 -21.17
C LEU A 558 7.82 -42.03 -20.62
N ILE A 559 9.03 -41.46 -20.67
CA ILE A 559 10.23 -42.08 -20.11
C ILE A 559 10.03 -42.34 -18.61
N ARG A 560 9.47 -41.39 -17.86
CA ARG A 560 9.21 -41.55 -16.43
C ARG A 560 8.25 -42.72 -16.17
N GLN A 561 7.16 -42.81 -16.93
CA GLN A 561 6.21 -43.92 -16.81
C GLN A 561 6.85 -45.27 -17.18
N ARG A 562 7.69 -45.32 -18.21
CA ARG A 562 8.45 -46.51 -18.59
C ARG A 562 9.46 -46.94 -17.52
N VAL A 563 10.10 -45.98 -16.84
CA VAL A 563 11.01 -46.25 -15.72
C VAL A 563 10.24 -46.80 -14.51
N GLU A 564 9.04 -46.29 -14.21
CA GLU A 564 8.20 -46.86 -13.14
C GLU A 564 7.74 -48.29 -13.45
N LEU A 565 7.39 -48.56 -14.72
CA LEU A 565 7.16 -49.93 -15.22
C LEU A 565 8.40 -50.82 -15.05
N ALA A 566 9.58 -50.29 -15.38
CA ALA A 566 10.84 -51.03 -15.25
C ALA A 566 11.18 -51.35 -13.79
N LYS A 567 10.94 -50.44 -12.85
CA LYS A 567 11.13 -50.72 -11.42
C LYS A 567 10.32 -51.93 -10.98
N ARG A 568 9.05 -52.03 -11.39
CA ARG A 568 8.18 -53.18 -11.07
C ARG A 568 8.68 -54.46 -11.74
N ALA A 569 9.08 -54.37 -13.01
CA ALA A 569 9.58 -55.51 -13.76
C ALA A 569 10.94 -56.04 -13.24
N LEU A 570 11.81 -55.17 -12.71
CA LEU A 570 13.09 -55.56 -12.11
C LEU A 570 12.95 -56.35 -10.79
N LEU A 571 11.76 -56.36 -10.19
CA LEU A 571 11.48 -57.17 -9.00
C LEU A 571 11.19 -58.64 -9.34
N ASP A 572 10.93 -58.97 -10.60
CA ASP A 572 10.72 -60.34 -11.04
C ASP A 572 12.07 -61.02 -11.28
N PRO A 573 12.48 -62.01 -10.46
CA PRO A 573 13.79 -62.66 -10.58
C PRO A 573 13.94 -63.48 -11.87
N ARG A 574 12.85 -63.68 -12.63
CA ARG A 574 12.85 -64.40 -13.91
C ARG A 574 13.25 -63.52 -15.09
N LEU A 575 13.33 -62.20 -14.91
CA LEU A 575 13.62 -61.26 -15.99
C LEU A 575 15.04 -60.72 -15.87
N ASN A 576 15.78 -60.74 -16.98
CA ASN A 576 17.07 -60.07 -17.05
C ASN A 576 16.91 -58.58 -17.46
N VAL A 577 17.96 -57.78 -17.27
CA VAL A 577 17.93 -56.33 -17.52
C VAL A 577 17.59 -55.98 -18.99
N ALA A 578 17.98 -56.83 -19.95
CA ALA A 578 17.68 -56.60 -21.36
C ALA A 578 16.19 -56.89 -21.68
N GLU A 579 15.63 -57.96 -21.11
CA GLU A 579 14.20 -58.29 -21.23
C GLU A 579 13.31 -57.23 -20.57
N VAL A 580 13.74 -56.68 -19.43
CA VAL A 580 13.04 -55.56 -18.78
C VAL A 580 13.05 -54.32 -19.68
N ALA A 581 14.19 -53.99 -20.28
CA ALA A 581 14.30 -52.83 -21.18
C ALA A 581 13.31 -52.94 -22.36
N GLU A 582 13.26 -54.12 -22.99
CA GLU A 582 12.35 -54.41 -24.09
C GLU A 582 10.87 -54.31 -23.66
N ARG A 583 10.50 -54.96 -22.54
CA ARG A 583 9.12 -54.92 -22.00
C ARG A 583 8.64 -53.53 -21.63
N CYS A 584 9.57 -52.62 -21.30
CA CYS A 584 9.25 -51.24 -20.94
C CYS A 584 9.30 -50.28 -22.14
N GLY A 585 9.49 -50.79 -23.36
CA GLY A 585 9.48 -49.99 -24.59
C GLY A 585 10.78 -49.24 -24.86
N PHE A 586 11.92 -49.75 -24.38
CA PHE A 586 13.25 -49.26 -24.75
C PHE A 586 13.86 -50.17 -25.83
N CYS A 587 14.26 -49.58 -26.96
CA CYS A 587 14.89 -50.31 -28.07
C CYS A 587 16.36 -50.67 -27.82
N ASN A 588 16.99 -50.08 -26.81
CA ASN A 588 18.41 -50.29 -26.51
C ASN A 588 18.62 -50.46 -24.98
N PRO A 589 19.08 -51.63 -24.51
CA PRO A 589 19.37 -51.89 -23.09
C PRO A 589 20.42 -50.95 -22.47
N ALA A 590 21.43 -50.51 -23.23
CA ALA A 590 22.44 -49.56 -22.74
C ALA A 590 21.84 -48.16 -22.55
N TYR A 591 20.98 -47.74 -23.48
CA TYR A 591 20.22 -46.49 -23.34
C TYR A 591 19.28 -46.56 -22.12
N PHE A 592 18.55 -47.68 -21.97
CA PHE A 592 17.72 -47.93 -20.79
C PHE A 592 18.53 -47.82 -19.48
N ALA A 593 19.68 -48.48 -19.38
CA ALA A 593 20.51 -48.42 -18.17
C ALA A 593 20.96 -46.98 -17.83
N SER A 594 21.32 -46.20 -18.85
CA SER A 594 21.70 -44.79 -18.67
C SER A 594 20.52 -43.92 -18.19
N VAL A 595 19.34 -44.11 -18.76
CA VAL A 595 18.10 -43.39 -18.40
C VAL A 595 17.64 -43.80 -17.01
N PHE A 596 17.60 -45.10 -16.70
CA PHE A 596 17.23 -45.61 -15.39
C PHE A 596 18.15 -45.04 -14.30
N LYS A 597 19.46 -45.07 -14.51
CA LYS A 597 20.44 -44.46 -13.58
C LYS A 597 20.24 -42.96 -13.42
N LYS A 598 19.89 -42.24 -14.49
CA LYS A 598 19.62 -40.80 -14.43
C LYS A 598 18.42 -40.48 -13.53
N TYR A 599 17.33 -41.25 -13.64
CA TYR A 599 16.07 -41.00 -12.93
C TYR A 599 16.03 -41.61 -11.52
N VAL A 600 16.59 -42.81 -11.33
CA VAL A 600 16.55 -43.57 -10.06
C VAL A 600 17.81 -43.38 -9.22
N LYS A 601 18.91 -42.89 -9.81
CA LYS A 601 20.24 -42.68 -9.18
C LYS A 601 21.04 -43.95 -8.88
N CYS A 602 20.56 -45.11 -9.30
CA CYS A 602 21.30 -46.38 -9.28
C CYS A 602 21.12 -47.13 -10.61
N THR A 603 21.98 -48.11 -10.88
CA THR A 603 21.83 -48.98 -12.06
C THR A 603 20.63 -49.94 -11.89
N PRO A 604 20.03 -50.43 -13.00
CA PRO A 604 18.95 -51.42 -12.92
C PRO A 604 19.32 -52.68 -12.11
N ARG A 605 20.57 -53.13 -12.20
CA ARG A 605 21.08 -54.32 -11.50
C ARG A 605 21.21 -54.07 -10.00
N GLU A 606 21.71 -52.90 -9.61
CA GLU A 606 21.76 -52.48 -8.21
C GLU A 606 20.33 -52.38 -7.63
N PHE A 607 19.38 -51.81 -8.38
CA PHE A 607 17.98 -51.71 -7.96
C PHE A 607 17.34 -53.08 -7.74
N ALA A 608 17.51 -54.02 -8.69
CA ALA A 608 17.00 -55.38 -8.57
C ALA A 608 17.58 -56.15 -7.37
N SER A 609 18.84 -55.88 -7.01
CA SER A 609 19.51 -56.55 -5.88
C SER A 609 19.08 -56.04 -4.49
N GLN A 610 18.70 -54.76 -4.40
CA GLN A 610 18.35 -54.10 -3.13
C GLN A 610 17.20 -53.09 -3.33
N PRO A 611 15.97 -53.55 -3.65
CA PRO A 611 14.87 -52.65 -4.00
C PRO A 611 14.41 -51.77 -2.83
N GLN A 612 14.49 -52.25 -1.58
CA GLN A 612 14.08 -51.52 -0.38
C GLN A 612 14.92 -50.25 -0.10
N ARG A 613 16.10 -50.12 -0.71
CA ARG A 613 17.00 -48.98 -0.51
C ARG A 613 16.62 -47.76 -1.36
N TRP A 614 15.72 -47.92 -2.34
CA TRP A 614 15.48 -46.94 -3.40
C TRP A 614 13.99 -46.66 -3.69
N GLU A 615 13.06 -47.15 -2.85
CA GLU A 615 11.64 -46.73 -2.91
C GLU A 615 11.46 -45.29 -2.40
N PRO A 616 10.63 -44.46 -3.06
CA PRO A 616 10.15 -43.22 -2.46
C PRO A 616 8.93 -43.49 -1.57
N LEU A 617 8.95 -42.97 -0.35
CA LEU A 617 7.76 -42.70 0.45
C LEU A 617 6.74 -41.92 -0.41
N GLY A 618 5.68 -42.58 -0.85
CA GLY A 618 4.44 -41.99 -1.37
C GLY A 618 4.54 -41.24 -2.71
N THR A 619 4.01 -41.83 -3.79
CA THR A 619 3.55 -41.06 -4.96
C THR A 619 2.32 -40.23 -4.58
N PRO A 620 2.32 -38.90 -4.76
CA PRO A 620 1.08 -38.14 -4.84
C PRO A 620 0.45 -38.45 -6.20
N LEU A 621 -0.62 -39.25 -6.20
CA LEU A 621 -1.59 -39.24 -7.29
C LEU A 621 -2.12 -37.80 -7.38
N LEU A 622 -2.11 -37.20 -8.57
CA LEU A 622 -2.79 -35.93 -8.80
C LEU A 622 -4.27 -36.12 -8.45
N GLY A 623 -4.71 -35.69 -7.26
CA GLY A 623 -6.14 -35.61 -6.92
C GLY A 623 -6.59 -35.88 -5.47
N SER A 624 -5.75 -36.29 -4.51
CA SER A 624 -6.21 -36.54 -3.13
C SER A 624 -5.54 -35.64 -2.08
N LYS A 625 -6.37 -34.95 -1.28
CA LYS A 625 -5.95 -34.13 -0.12
C LYS A 625 -5.30 -35.02 0.95
N PRO A 626 -4.27 -34.54 1.69
CA PRO A 626 -3.62 -35.34 2.72
C PRO A 626 -4.47 -35.41 3.99
N ALA A 627 -4.66 -36.62 4.52
CA ALA A 627 -5.16 -36.85 5.88
C ALA A 627 -4.01 -36.67 6.88
N ALA A 628 -4.30 -35.97 7.98
CA ALA A 628 -3.36 -35.72 9.07
C ALA A 628 -3.05 -37.01 9.84
N VAL A 629 -1.77 -37.27 10.10
CA VAL A 629 -1.35 -38.33 11.03
C VAL A 629 -0.69 -37.70 12.25
N SER A 630 -1.41 -37.81 13.37
CA SER A 630 -0.93 -37.63 14.74
C SER A 630 0.17 -38.64 15.05
N SER A 631 1.29 -38.18 15.63
CA SER A 631 2.32 -39.07 16.16
C SER A 631 2.44 -38.86 17.67
N THR A 632 1.81 -39.76 18.43
CA THR A 632 2.06 -39.97 19.85
C THR A 632 3.23 -40.95 19.96
N ARG A 633 4.40 -40.48 20.41
CA ARG A 633 5.51 -41.36 20.83
C ARG A 633 5.49 -41.50 22.34
N VAL A 634 5.10 -42.67 22.81
CA VAL A 634 5.38 -43.17 24.17
C VAL A 634 6.79 -43.76 24.16
N ARG A 635 7.67 -43.27 25.04
CA ARG A 635 8.86 -43.98 25.51
C ARG A 635 8.73 -44.13 27.02
N GLY A 636 8.57 -45.37 27.47
CA GLY A 636 8.77 -45.74 28.86
C GLY A 636 10.27 -45.87 29.15
N LEU A 637 10.64 -45.54 30.39
CA LEU A 637 11.80 -46.07 31.08
C LEU A 637 11.45 -46.12 32.57
N ASP A 638 11.60 -47.32 33.12
CA ASP A 638 11.36 -47.76 34.48
C ASP A 638 12.07 -46.90 35.54
N THR A 639 11.41 -46.71 36.69
CA THR A 639 12.00 -47.03 38.00
C THR A 639 10.91 -47.43 39.00
N ARG A 640 11.27 -48.39 39.83
CA ARG A 640 10.47 -49.27 40.70
C ARG A 640 10.11 -48.63 42.07
N PRO A 641 9.34 -49.34 42.93
CA PRO A 641 8.29 -48.77 43.76
C PRO A 641 8.68 -48.63 45.23
N ASP A 642 7.81 -47.94 45.97
CA ASP A 642 7.39 -48.14 47.37
C ASP A 642 6.53 -46.92 47.71
N SER A 643 5.49 -46.90 48.53
CA SER A 643 4.60 -47.84 49.21
C SER A 643 3.66 -46.92 50.03
N ALA A 644 2.54 -47.45 50.55
CA ALA A 644 1.74 -46.88 51.66
C ALA A 644 0.63 -45.83 51.35
N THR A 645 -0.60 -46.37 51.24
CA THR A 645 -1.80 -46.07 52.08
C THR A 645 -2.30 -44.62 52.20
N GLN A 646 -3.47 -44.33 51.59
CA GLN A 646 -4.80 -44.23 52.25
C GLN A 646 -4.95 -43.03 53.21
N HIS A 647 -5.53 -41.93 52.74
CA HIS A 647 -6.90 -41.51 53.03
C HIS A 647 -7.30 -40.25 52.26
#